data_AF-A0A521RJ69-F1
#
_entry.id   AF-A0A521RJ69-F1
#
_cell.length_a   1.000
_cell.length_b   1.000
_cell.length_c   1.000
_cell.angle_alpha   90.00
_cell.angle_beta   90.00
_cell.angle_gamma   90.00
#
_symmetry.space_group_name_H-M   'P 1'
#
loop_
_entity.id
_entity.type
_entity.pdbx_description
1 polymer ?
#
loop_
_entity_poly.entity_id
_entity_poly.type
_entity_poly.pdbx_seq_one_letter_code
_entity_poly.pdbx_strand_id
1 'polypeptide(L)'
;MPTLNRTLQKTLATLTSDDLRDWAGDTILKRGESYVGQVEKVHLTPDGALAAWVMGTSRYATSVRIDESGEFDEYCTCPYDDGPCKHAVALLLAGADLIRRKKKIPALGEDDYLHSALLGEEADYRKDDDNEDVEYEVGAAPIRKIPARNPGTRAAIAKLLADKDAETLRDLLIDIADRDPKAHRRIHEQEHLATGKVDKIVAAVRKDIARITAEPVWYNPWKGIGNLPDYSPIAERLRTLLAGGHADAVVSLGEDLWRRGNAQVEQSNDEGETAQAIAACLEIVLDALPRSSQPPPQQLLWVIDRLLEDEYSLLESGAGNLLNKRAYTQAQWRDVASVLEQRLRAMAKPRGKDFMRRWPRERLLSALLDAYARAGWKERVIPLLEAEADYCMCYARLADELIAARDLERARQWCIQGYRSTEKEAPGIASELLNRLRELARRERRHDLVAAYRAEEFFNLPGPDSFREIQKASEKVKCWPTVRTVILRYLESGDPGRPEDWPLPAIEVEPTAGRRMYRLAFPDYDTLIRIAVLEQRLDDVVDIYQALRKSKRRIGPDLAEAVAAAVSKTHPDATLDIWRTLVENQIGQVKPKAYQAAARYLRMMRDLYARQRRLSEWRQLLDDLRERHKAKRRLMEIIDRLPDGGRGRSG
;
A
#
# COMPACT_ATOMS: atom_id res chain seq x y z
N MET A 1 -7.87 -0.99 50.61
CA MET A 1 -8.64 -2.13 50.08
C MET A 1 -9.74 -1.53 49.22
N PRO A 2 -9.75 -1.73 47.89
CA PRO A 2 -10.83 -1.27 47.04
C PRO A 2 -12.14 -1.88 47.55
N THR A 3 -13.05 -1.05 48.04
CA THR A 3 -14.38 -1.47 48.45
C THR A 3 -15.34 -1.18 47.31
N LEU A 4 -16.19 -2.15 46.96
CA LEU A 4 -17.24 -1.97 45.96
C LEU A 4 -17.98 -0.65 46.23
N ASN A 5 -17.99 0.28 45.28
CA ASN A 5 -18.71 1.54 45.47
C ASN A 5 -20.20 1.23 45.70
N ARG A 6 -20.84 1.95 46.63
CA ARG A 6 -22.23 1.71 47.05
C ARG A 6 -23.20 1.79 45.87
N THR A 7 -22.88 2.60 44.86
CA THR A 7 -23.59 2.71 43.58
C THR A 7 -23.47 1.43 42.76
N LEU A 8 -22.25 0.95 42.50
CA LEU A 8 -21.99 -0.31 41.77
C LEU A 8 -22.69 -1.50 42.44
N GLN A 9 -22.65 -1.59 43.77
CA GLN A 9 -23.31 -2.67 44.51
C GLN A 9 -24.83 -2.64 44.36
N LYS A 10 -25.43 -1.44 44.43
CA LYS A 10 -26.86 -1.24 44.29
C LYS A 10 -27.32 -1.55 42.86
N THR A 11 -26.61 -1.01 41.86
CA THR A 11 -26.92 -1.20 40.44
C THR A 11 -26.82 -2.67 40.03
N LEU A 12 -25.76 -3.39 40.42
CA LEU A 12 -25.64 -4.83 40.14
C LEU A 12 -26.69 -5.68 40.86
N ALA A 13 -27.15 -5.25 42.05
CA ALA A 13 -28.20 -5.96 42.78
C ALA A 13 -29.58 -5.79 42.13
N THR A 14 -29.85 -4.64 41.50
CA THR A 14 -31.14 -4.33 40.85
C THR A 14 -31.13 -4.48 39.32
N LEU A 15 -29.98 -4.85 38.72
CA LEU A 15 -29.81 -4.98 37.27
C LEU A 15 -30.83 -5.95 36.66
N THR A 16 -31.64 -5.47 35.73
CA THR A 16 -32.63 -6.28 34.99
C THR A 16 -32.15 -6.62 33.59
N SER A 17 -32.78 -7.63 32.97
CA SER A 17 -32.51 -7.96 31.56
C SER A 17 -32.92 -6.83 30.61
N ASP A 18 -33.87 -5.99 31.00
CA ASP A 18 -34.33 -4.85 30.19
C ASP A 18 -33.26 -3.74 30.19
N ASP A 19 -32.60 -3.47 31.33
CA ASP A 19 -31.50 -2.50 31.41
C ASP A 19 -30.32 -2.87 30.48
N LEU A 20 -29.98 -4.16 30.43
CA LEU A 20 -28.92 -4.64 29.53
C LEU A 20 -29.35 -4.68 28.06
N ARG A 21 -30.65 -4.82 27.78
CA ARG A 21 -31.19 -4.74 26.43
C ARG A 21 -31.13 -3.31 25.92
N ASP A 22 -31.47 -2.34 26.75
CA ASP A 22 -31.40 -0.92 26.39
C ASP A 22 -29.95 -0.47 26.18
N TRP A 23 -29.01 -1.02 26.96
CA TRP A 23 -27.58 -0.70 26.82
C TRP A 23 -26.91 -1.38 25.61
N ALA A 24 -27.06 -2.70 25.44
CA ALA A 24 -26.31 -3.47 24.44
C ALA A 24 -27.13 -3.94 23.23
N GLY A 25 -28.45 -3.79 23.28
CA GLY A 25 -29.36 -4.33 22.27
C GLY A 25 -29.60 -5.83 22.42
N ASP A 26 -30.76 -6.28 21.93
CA ASP A 26 -31.25 -7.66 22.07
C ASP A 26 -30.27 -8.74 21.59
N THR A 27 -29.61 -8.48 20.47
CA THR A 27 -28.72 -9.45 19.83
C THR A 27 -27.44 -9.66 20.64
N ILE A 28 -26.87 -8.59 21.20
CA ILE A 28 -25.65 -8.69 21.98
C ILE A 28 -25.95 -9.22 23.38
N LEU A 29 -27.10 -8.85 23.96
CA LEU A 29 -27.55 -9.40 25.25
C LEU A 29 -27.64 -10.93 25.22
N LYS A 30 -28.38 -11.50 24.26
CA LYS A 30 -28.52 -12.96 24.11
C LYS A 30 -27.16 -13.66 23.94
N ARG A 31 -26.24 -13.01 23.22
CA ARG A 31 -24.87 -13.52 23.06
C ARG A 31 -24.09 -13.42 24.36
N GLY A 32 -24.18 -12.32 25.10
CA GLY A 32 -23.54 -12.16 26.41
C GLY A 32 -24.01 -13.20 27.44
N GLU A 33 -25.32 -13.49 27.48
CA GLU A 33 -25.90 -14.52 28.37
C GLU A 33 -25.27 -15.90 28.14
N SER A 34 -25.03 -16.29 26.89
CA SER A 34 -24.35 -17.55 26.55
C SER A 34 -22.85 -17.59 26.89
N TYR A 35 -22.24 -16.43 27.18
CA TYR A 35 -20.81 -16.30 27.48
C TYR A 35 -20.51 -16.07 28.97
N VAL A 36 -21.52 -16.02 29.84
CA VAL A 36 -21.33 -15.87 31.29
C VAL A 36 -20.46 -17.00 31.86
N GLY A 37 -20.60 -18.23 31.34
CA GLY A 37 -19.76 -19.36 31.74
C GLY A 37 -18.31 -19.31 31.24
N GLN A 38 -17.98 -18.34 30.38
CA GLN A 38 -16.64 -18.11 29.83
C GLN A 38 -15.90 -16.97 30.55
N VAL A 39 -16.51 -16.40 31.59
CA VAL A 39 -15.90 -15.41 32.47
C VAL A 39 -15.11 -16.17 33.55
N GLU A 40 -13.78 -16.03 33.55
CA GLU A 40 -12.95 -16.86 34.42
C GLU A 40 -13.04 -16.44 35.89
N LYS A 41 -12.62 -15.21 36.21
CA LYS A 41 -12.63 -14.64 37.55
C LYS A 41 -12.92 -13.16 37.45
N VAL A 42 -13.97 -12.73 38.15
CA VAL A 42 -14.35 -11.31 38.23
C VAL A 42 -13.54 -10.66 39.34
N HIS A 43 -12.88 -9.55 39.01
CA HIS A 43 -12.10 -8.72 39.91
C HIS A 43 -12.65 -7.29 39.95
N LEU A 44 -12.25 -6.53 40.97
CA LEU A 44 -12.49 -5.09 41.07
C LEU A 44 -11.18 -4.33 40.87
N THR A 45 -11.13 -3.42 39.91
CA THR A 45 -9.97 -2.55 39.68
C THR A 45 -9.85 -1.47 40.78
N PRO A 46 -8.68 -0.83 40.93
CA PRO A 46 -8.49 0.26 41.89
C PRO A 46 -9.45 1.45 41.70
N ASP A 47 -9.85 1.73 40.45
CA ASP A 47 -10.81 2.79 40.09
C ASP A 47 -12.28 2.34 40.16
N GLY A 48 -12.55 1.12 40.62
CA GLY A 48 -13.89 0.63 40.93
C GLY A 48 -14.66 0.01 39.75
N ALA A 49 -13.99 -0.36 38.66
CA ALA A 49 -14.57 -1.12 37.56
C ALA A 49 -14.53 -2.63 37.83
N LEU A 50 -15.49 -3.37 37.27
CA LEU A 50 -15.38 -4.82 37.16
C LEU A 50 -14.38 -5.15 36.06
N ALA A 51 -13.51 -6.14 36.28
CA ALA A 51 -12.56 -6.62 35.28
C ALA A 51 -12.48 -8.15 35.29
N ALA A 52 -12.37 -8.76 34.11
CA ALA A 52 -12.09 -10.18 33.95
C ALA A 52 -11.46 -10.49 32.59
N TRP A 53 -10.85 -11.67 32.52
CA TRP A 53 -10.66 -12.35 31.23
C TRP A 53 -11.96 -13.04 30.83
N VAL A 54 -12.43 -12.78 29.62
CA VAL A 54 -13.58 -13.46 29.02
C VAL A 54 -13.11 -14.24 27.80
N MET A 55 -13.36 -15.55 27.81
CA MET A 55 -12.93 -16.46 26.75
C MET A 55 -13.92 -16.45 25.57
N GLY A 56 -13.40 -16.27 24.36
CA GLY A 56 -14.12 -16.40 23.10
C GLY A 56 -13.26 -17.10 22.04
N THR A 57 -13.11 -16.52 20.85
CA THR A 57 -12.12 -16.98 19.85
C THR A 57 -10.67 -16.75 20.30
N SER A 58 -10.47 -15.86 21.27
CA SER A 58 -9.23 -15.61 22.01
C SER A 58 -9.61 -15.24 23.45
N ARG A 59 -8.62 -14.89 24.28
CA ARG A 59 -8.81 -14.42 25.66
C ARG A 59 -8.82 -12.89 25.68
N TYR A 60 -9.96 -12.29 26.02
CA TYR A 60 -10.13 -10.83 25.96
C TYR A 60 -10.14 -10.21 27.36
N ALA A 61 -9.36 -9.16 27.55
CA ALA A 61 -9.37 -8.36 28.77
C ALA A 61 -10.58 -7.44 28.67
N THR A 62 -11.48 -7.56 29.63
CA THR A 62 -12.74 -6.84 29.62
C THR A 62 -12.91 -6.12 30.94
N SER A 63 -13.25 -4.84 30.89
CA SER A 63 -13.65 -4.06 32.05
C SER A 63 -14.96 -3.32 31.82
N VAL A 64 -15.77 -3.20 32.86
CA VAL A 64 -16.99 -2.39 32.84
C VAL A 64 -17.05 -1.57 34.12
N ARG A 65 -17.14 -0.25 33.93
CA ARG A 65 -17.35 0.73 35.00
C ARG A 65 -18.79 1.22 34.96
N ILE A 66 -19.34 1.52 36.13
CA ILE A 66 -20.64 2.18 36.26
C ILE A 66 -20.38 3.50 36.95
N ASP A 67 -20.76 4.59 36.30
CA ASP A 67 -20.60 5.93 36.86
C ASP A 67 -21.66 6.25 37.94
N GLU A 68 -21.60 7.46 38.49
CA GLU A 68 -22.54 7.90 39.53
C GLU A 68 -23.97 8.16 38.99
N SER A 69 -24.12 8.37 37.68
CA SER A 69 -25.41 8.50 36.97
C SER A 69 -26.08 7.14 36.73
N GLY A 70 -25.33 6.05 36.79
CA GLY A 70 -25.78 4.70 36.46
C GLY A 70 -25.54 4.31 34.99
N GLU A 71 -24.76 5.09 34.24
CA GLU A 71 -24.34 4.75 32.88
C GLU A 71 -23.13 3.80 32.89
N PHE A 72 -23.09 2.91 31.89
CA PHE A 72 -22.04 1.91 31.74
C PHE A 72 -20.95 2.42 30.79
N ASP A 73 -19.70 2.22 31.19
CA ASP A 73 -18.50 2.52 30.41
C ASP A 73 -17.67 1.24 30.29
N GLU A 74 -17.63 0.66 29.10
CA GLU A 74 -16.96 -0.60 28.82
C GLU A 74 -15.69 -0.45 28.01
N TYR A 75 -14.72 -1.30 28.34
CA TYR A 75 -13.52 -1.50 27.54
C TYR A 75 -13.30 -3.00 27.36
N CYS A 76 -13.02 -3.42 26.14
CA CYS A 76 -12.72 -4.83 25.85
C CYS A 76 -11.70 -4.92 24.72
N THR A 77 -10.69 -5.77 24.87
CA THR A 77 -9.66 -5.97 23.84
C THR A 77 -10.13 -6.79 22.62
N CYS A 78 -11.43 -7.00 22.48
CA CYS A 78 -12.00 -7.75 21.35
C CYS A 78 -12.19 -6.85 20.13
N PRO A 79 -12.19 -7.40 18.89
CA PRO A 79 -12.21 -6.61 17.66
C PRO A 79 -13.60 -6.07 17.30
N TYR A 80 -14.49 -5.89 18.29
CA TYR A 80 -15.85 -5.39 18.08
C TYR A 80 -15.90 -3.92 18.48
N ASP A 81 -16.15 -3.03 17.50
CA ASP A 81 -16.01 -1.58 17.65
C ASP A 81 -17.36 -0.82 17.64
N ASP A 82 -18.49 -1.53 17.53
CA ASP A 82 -19.84 -0.95 17.44
C ASP A 82 -20.57 -0.92 18.81
N GLY A 83 -19.89 -0.45 19.87
CA GLY A 83 -20.45 -0.33 21.22
C GLY A 83 -20.25 -1.57 22.11
N PRO A 84 -21.08 -1.77 23.15
CA PRO A 84 -20.80 -2.76 24.19
C PRO A 84 -20.83 -4.17 23.64
N CYS A 85 -19.70 -4.86 23.76
CA CYS A 85 -19.56 -6.19 23.21
C CYS A 85 -20.18 -7.26 24.13
N LYS A 86 -20.39 -8.47 23.57
CA LYS A 86 -20.92 -9.62 24.33
C LYS A 86 -20.08 -9.97 25.57
N HIS A 87 -18.77 -9.70 25.56
CA HIS A 87 -17.89 -9.98 26.70
C HIS A 87 -18.14 -9.00 27.86
N ALA A 88 -18.42 -7.73 27.57
CA ALA A 88 -18.78 -6.73 28.57
C ALA A 88 -20.12 -7.07 29.24
N VAL A 89 -21.12 -7.50 28.46
CA VAL A 89 -22.40 -8.00 28.98
C VAL A 89 -22.20 -9.26 29.84
N ALA A 90 -21.38 -10.21 29.39
CA ALA A 90 -21.07 -11.43 30.16
C ALA A 90 -20.41 -11.11 31.51
N LEU A 91 -19.48 -10.15 31.54
CA LEU A 91 -18.82 -9.69 32.76
C LEU A 91 -19.81 -9.04 33.74
N LEU A 92 -20.72 -8.17 33.26
CA LEU A 92 -21.76 -7.58 34.11
C LEU A 92 -22.69 -8.63 34.71
N LEU A 93 -23.15 -9.60 33.90
CA LEU A 93 -24.02 -10.68 34.37
C LEU A 93 -23.32 -11.57 35.41
N ALA A 94 -22.04 -11.91 35.18
CA ALA A 94 -21.24 -12.67 36.14
C ALA A 94 -21.02 -11.89 37.45
N GLY A 95 -20.77 -10.58 37.36
CA GLY A 95 -20.66 -9.70 38.53
C GLY A 95 -21.98 -9.62 39.32
N ALA A 96 -23.12 -9.47 38.64
CA ALA A 96 -24.44 -9.40 39.27
C ALA A 96 -24.81 -10.70 40.02
N ASP A 97 -24.49 -11.87 39.46
CA ASP A 97 -24.72 -13.17 40.13
C ASP A 97 -23.90 -13.29 41.43
N LEU A 98 -22.63 -12.85 41.43
CA LEU A 98 -21.79 -12.85 42.63
C LEU A 98 -22.38 -11.97 43.76
N ILE A 99 -22.92 -10.80 43.41
CA ILE A 99 -23.54 -9.89 44.38
C ILE A 99 -24.86 -10.45 44.92
N ARG A 100 -25.73 -11.00 44.08
CA ARG A 100 -27.00 -11.64 44.51
C ARG A 100 -26.77 -12.81 45.46
N ARG A 101 -25.68 -13.58 45.24
CA ARG A 101 -25.25 -14.68 46.12
C ARG A 101 -24.46 -14.22 47.36
N LYS A 102 -24.34 -12.91 47.58
CA LYS A 102 -23.60 -12.29 48.69
C LYS A 102 -22.13 -12.71 48.76
N LYS A 103 -21.50 -13.04 47.62
CA LYS A 103 -20.07 -13.36 47.53
C LYS A 103 -19.26 -12.08 47.35
N LYS A 104 -18.07 -12.03 47.95
CA LYS A 104 -17.13 -10.91 47.79
C LYS A 104 -16.39 -11.02 46.45
N ILE A 105 -16.23 -9.90 45.76
CA ILE A 105 -15.40 -9.78 44.56
C ILE A 105 -13.99 -9.37 45.00
N PRO A 106 -12.93 -10.11 44.64
CA PRO A 106 -11.55 -9.77 45.00
C PRO A 106 -11.04 -8.54 44.24
N ALA A 107 -10.13 -7.78 44.84
CA ALA A 107 -9.44 -6.69 44.15
C ALA A 107 -8.47 -7.25 43.08
N LEU A 108 -8.29 -6.52 41.99
CA LEU A 108 -7.27 -6.79 40.98
C LEU A 108 -5.92 -6.23 41.46
N GLY A 109 -4.88 -7.05 41.44
CA GLY A 109 -3.52 -6.60 41.79
C GLY A 109 -2.90 -5.80 40.64
N GLU A 110 -2.07 -4.80 40.97
CA GLU A 110 -1.39 -3.96 39.97
C GLU A 110 -0.37 -4.76 39.13
N ASP A 111 0.21 -5.82 39.71
CA ASP A 111 1.12 -6.76 39.02
C ASP A 111 0.38 -7.83 38.20
N ASP A 112 -0.96 -7.85 38.21
CA ASP A 112 -1.74 -8.82 37.43
C ASP A 112 -1.70 -8.43 35.95
N TYR A 113 -1.44 -9.40 35.08
CA TYR A 113 -1.40 -9.19 33.64
C TYR A 113 -2.73 -8.62 33.09
N LEU A 114 -3.87 -8.90 33.73
CA LEU A 114 -5.14 -8.26 33.42
C LEU A 114 -5.13 -6.75 33.69
N HIS A 115 -4.43 -6.29 34.74
CA HIS A 115 -4.30 -4.87 35.06
C HIS A 115 -3.48 -4.14 33.99
N SER A 116 -2.33 -4.69 33.61
CA SER A 116 -1.48 -4.13 32.56
C SER A 116 -2.18 -4.11 31.20
N ALA A 117 -2.96 -5.14 30.87
CA ALA A 117 -3.70 -5.22 29.62
C ALA A 117 -4.83 -4.17 29.49
N LEU A 118 -5.31 -3.61 30.61
CA LEU A 118 -6.39 -2.62 30.64
C LEU A 118 -5.88 -1.16 30.66
N LEU A 119 -4.61 -0.90 31.00
CA LEU A 119 -4.10 0.45 31.33
C LEU A 119 -2.86 0.91 30.54
N GLY A 120 -2.56 0.31 29.39
CA GLY A 120 -1.34 0.61 28.61
C GLY A 120 -1.11 2.11 28.33
N GLU A 121 0.04 2.63 28.78
CA GLU A 121 0.46 4.03 28.77
C GLU A 121 0.49 4.68 27.36
N GLU A 122 -0.09 5.88 27.25
CA GLU A 122 -0.09 6.73 26.05
C GLU A 122 1.32 7.28 25.73
N ALA A 123 1.88 6.93 24.57
CA ALA A 123 3.03 7.60 24.00
C ALA A 123 2.59 8.70 23.01
N ASP A 124 2.99 9.92 23.36
CA ASP A 124 2.73 11.24 22.78
C ASP A 124 3.12 11.35 21.28
N TYR A 125 2.13 11.52 20.39
CA TYR A 125 2.35 11.91 18.99
C TYR A 125 2.18 13.43 18.83
N ARG A 126 3.30 14.16 18.87
CA ARG A 126 3.38 15.50 18.29
C ARG A 126 3.32 15.40 16.76
N LYS A 127 2.26 15.97 16.19
CA LYS A 127 2.13 16.32 14.77
C LYS A 127 3.10 17.45 14.45
N ASP A 128 4.01 17.20 13.52
CA ASP A 128 4.49 18.24 12.60
C ASP A 128 4.06 17.86 11.19
N ASP A 129 3.35 18.80 10.58
CA ASP A 129 2.81 18.82 9.23
C ASP A 129 3.73 19.80 8.48
N ASP A 130 4.45 19.32 7.46
CA ASP A 130 4.89 20.17 6.34
C ASP A 130 5.17 19.28 5.12
N ASN A 131 4.45 19.58 4.04
CA ASN A 131 4.67 19.10 2.69
C ASN A 131 5.90 19.80 2.09
N GLU A 132 6.88 19.04 1.64
CA GLU A 132 7.65 19.37 0.44
C GLU A 132 7.79 18.12 -0.44
N ASP A 133 7.41 18.27 -1.70
CA ASP A 133 7.61 17.31 -2.77
C ASP A 133 9.10 16.97 -2.90
N VAL A 134 9.47 15.73 -2.61
CA VAL A 134 10.76 15.15 -3.02
C VAL A 134 10.48 13.84 -3.73
N GLU A 135 11.03 13.71 -4.94
CA GLU A 135 11.02 12.51 -5.78
C GLU A 135 11.31 11.25 -4.95
N TYR A 136 10.51 10.21 -5.16
CA TYR A 136 10.79 8.88 -4.63
C TYR A 136 12.02 8.29 -5.33
N GLU A 137 13.22 8.68 -4.91
CA GLU A 137 14.33 7.73 -4.93
C GLU A 137 13.98 6.63 -3.92
N VAL A 138 13.94 5.38 -4.40
CA VAL A 138 13.83 4.18 -3.57
C VAL A 138 15.15 4.02 -2.81
N GLY A 139 15.38 4.92 -1.86
CA GLY A 139 16.38 4.78 -0.82
C GLY A 139 15.80 3.87 0.23
N ALA A 140 16.23 2.60 0.21
CA ALA A 140 15.99 1.67 1.29
C ALA A 140 16.21 2.38 2.63
N ALA A 141 15.14 2.53 3.43
CA ALA A 141 15.30 2.94 4.81
C ALA A 141 16.33 1.99 5.44
N PRO A 142 17.40 2.51 6.08
CA PRO A 142 18.40 1.64 6.65
C PRO A 142 17.70 0.82 7.72
N ILE A 143 17.57 -0.47 7.41
CA ILE A 143 17.35 -1.56 8.34
C ILE A 143 18.04 -1.17 9.65
N ARG A 144 17.35 -1.32 10.78
CA ARG A 144 18.03 -1.49 12.06
C ARG A 144 18.99 -2.65 11.87
N LYS A 145 20.23 -2.33 11.47
CA LYS A 145 21.31 -3.30 11.36
C LYS A 145 21.25 -4.08 12.66
N ILE A 146 21.11 -5.40 12.58
CA ILE A 146 21.45 -6.26 13.71
C ILE A 146 22.77 -5.69 14.22
N PRO A 147 22.84 -5.15 15.45
CA PRO A 147 23.99 -4.36 15.86
C PRO A 147 25.21 -5.25 15.65
N ALA A 148 26.09 -4.81 14.75
CA ALA A 148 27.35 -5.50 14.52
C ALA A 148 27.99 -5.67 15.90
N ARG A 149 28.26 -6.91 16.31
CA ARG A 149 28.87 -7.21 17.61
C ARG A 149 30.03 -6.24 17.81
N ASN A 150 29.90 -5.35 18.78
CA ASN A 150 30.81 -4.23 18.95
C ASN A 150 32.25 -4.81 19.06
N PRO A 151 33.17 -4.48 18.13
CA PRO A 151 34.51 -5.05 18.12
C PRO A 151 35.24 -4.83 19.45
N GLY A 152 34.94 -3.71 20.13
CA GLY A 152 35.47 -3.39 21.45
C GLY A 152 35.07 -4.39 22.54
N THR A 153 33.82 -4.86 22.56
CA THR A 153 33.38 -5.90 23.51
C THR A 153 34.05 -7.26 23.27
N ARG A 154 34.31 -7.64 22.01
CA ARG A 154 35.00 -8.90 21.70
C ARG A 154 36.46 -8.87 22.16
N ALA A 155 37.17 -7.77 21.91
CA ALA A 155 38.56 -7.60 22.34
C ALA A 155 38.69 -7.55 23.87
N ALA A 156 37.74 -6.90 24.56
CA ALA A 156 37.70 -6.85 26.01
C ALA A 156 37.45 -8.25 26.62
N ILE A 157 36.49 -9.00 26.10
CA ILE A 157 36.23 -10.38 26.55
C ILE A 157 37.46 -11.27 26.26
N ALA A 158 38.07 -11.16 25.08
CA ALA A 158 39.27 -11.93 24.75
C ALA A 158 40.43 -11.64 25.72
N LYS A 159 40.62 -10.38 26.14
CA LYS A 159 41.61 -10.01 27.15
C LYS A 159 41.31 -10.60 28.53
N LEU A 160 40.03 -10.60 28.95
CA LEU A 160 39.60 -11.18 30.23
C LEU A 160 39.71 -12.72 30.27
N LEU A 161 39.65 -13.37 29.12
CA LEU A 161 39.80 -14.82 28.99
C LEU A 161 41.26 -15.25 28.76
N ALA A 162 42.15 -14.34 28.34
CA ALA A 162 43.55 -14.65 28.00
C ALA A 162 44.38 -15.15 29.18
N ASP A 163 44.11 -14.65 30.39
CA ASP A 163 44.86 -14.98 31.60
C ASP A 163 44.26 -16.16 32.39
N LYS A 164 43.18 -16.78 31.88
CA LYS A 164 42.53 -17.94 32.52
C LYS A 164 43.15 -19.24 32.04
N ASP A 165 43.31 -20.19 32.94
CA ASP A 165 43.74 -21.55 32.59
C ASP A 165 42.64 -22.34 31.87
N ALA A 166 43.04 -23.45 31.24
CA ALA A 166 42.15 -24.27 30.42
C ALA A 166 41.01 -24.91 31.21
N GLU A 167 41.19 -25.14 32.52
CA GLU A 167 40.19 -25.74 33.41
C GLU A 167 39.11 -24.70 33.75
N THR A 168 39.51 -23.49 34.16
CA THR A 168 38.61 -22.37 34.42
C THR A 168 37.81 -21.97 33.18
N LEU A 169 38.43 -22.01 31.99
CA LEU A 169 37.74 -21.73 30.74
C LEU A 169 36.71 -22.82 30.38
N ARG A 170 37.00 -24.08 30.70
CA ARG A 170 36.07 -25.20 30.47
C ARG A 170 34.86 -25.10 31.38
N ASP A 171 35.07 -24.83 32.67
CA ASP A 171 34.00 -24.67 33.64
C ASP A 171 33.11 -23.48 33.29
N LEU A 172 33.70 -22.37 32.84
CA LEU A 172 32.95 -21.22 32.37
C LEU A 172 32.09 -21.55 31.13
N LEU A 173 32.59 -22.36 30.20
CA LEU A 173 31.83 -22.77 29.02
C LEU A 173 30.69 -23.74 29.37
N ILE A 174 30.90 -24.63 30.35
CA ILE A 174 29.85 -25.53 30.87
C ILE A 174 28.77 -24.72 31.58
N ASP A 175 29.14 -23.78 32.46
CA ASP A 175 28.18 -22.92 33.15
C ASP A 175 27.36 -22.05 32.18
N ILE A 176 28.00 -21.52 31.13
CA ILE A 176 27.31 -20.80 30.06
C ILE A 176 26.37 -21.73 29.29
N ALA A 177 26.80 -22.94 28.97
CA ALA A 177 25.96 -23.92 28.27
C ALA A 177 24.73 -24.32 29.11
N ASP A 178 24.90 -24.54 30.41
CA ASP A 178 23.80 -24.92 31.30
C ASP A 178 22.76 -23.80 31.45
N ARG A 179 23.20 -22.54 31.37
CA ARG A 179 22.32 -21.36 31.51
C ARG A 179 21.72 -20.87 30.19
N ASP A 180 22.37 -21.15 29.05
CA ASP A 180 21.91 -20.74 27.73
C ASP A 180 21.76 -21.94 26.78
N PRO A 181 20.50 -22.37 26.50
CA PRO A 181 20.22 -23.45 25.55
C PRO A 181 20.81 -23.22 24.14
N LYS A 182 21.01 -21.96 23.72
CA LYS A 182 21.67 -21.64 22.43
C LYS A 182 23.16 -21.94 22.49
N ALA A 183 23.83 -21.61 23.61
CA ALA A 183 25.24 -21.93 23.83
C ALA A 183 25.48 -23.44 23.93
N HIS A 184 24.64 -24.17 24.69
CA HIS A 184 24.69 -25.63 24.78
C HIS A 184 24.60 -26.29 23.40
N ARG A 185 23.60 -25.88 22.60
CA ARG A 185 23.41 -26.40 21.25
C ARG A 185 24.62 -26.13 20.37
N ARG A 186 25.16 -24.91 20.41
CA ARG A 186 26.31 -24.49 19.59
C ARG A 186 27.56 -25.31 19.87
N ILE A 187 27.84 -25.66 21.13
CA ILE A 187 28.98 -26.50 21.51
C ILE A 187 28.83 -27.91 20.90
N HIS A 188 27.65 -28.52 21.05
CA HIS A 188 27.37 -29.83 20.44
C HIS A 188 27.44 -29.83 18.92
N GLU A 189 26.99 -28.76 18.27
CA GLU A 189 27.07 -28.63 16.81
C GLU A 189 28.49 -28.43 16.29
N GLN A 190 29.31 -27.65 17.00
CA GLN A 190 30.72 -27.51 16.66
C GLN A 190 31.46 -28.85 16.75
N GLU A 191 31.17 -29.65 17.78
CA GLU A 191 31.71 -31.00 17.90
C GLU A 191 31.20 -31.93 16.79
N HIS A 192 29.91 -31.84 16.42
CA HIS A 192 29.36 -32.61 15.30
C HIS A 192 29.98 -32.23 13.96
N LEU A 193 30.26 -30.94 13.71
CA LEU A 193 30.99 -30.50 12.52
C LEU A 193 32.43 -31.02 12.52
N ALA A 194 33.14 -30.88 13.65
CA ALA A 194 34.51 -31.34 13.79
C ALA A 194 34.65 -32.87 13.62
N THR A 195 33.65 -33.63 14.05
CA THR A 195 33.60 -35.10 13.93
C THR A 195 32.94 -35.62 12.66
N GLY A 196 32.59 -34.73 11.71
CA GLY A 196 32.00 -35.10 10.42
C GLY A 196 30.56 -35.59 10.47
N LYS A 197 29.85 -35.39 11.59
CA LYS A 197 28.43 -35.77 11.79
C LYS A 197 27.45 -34.73 11.24
N VAL A 198 27.70 -34.28 10.00
CA VAL A 198 26.96 -33.19 9.34
C VAL A 198 25.47 -33.52 9.20
N ASP A 199 25.13 -34.78 8.92
CA ASP A 199 23.74 -35.24 8.77
C ASP A 199 22.87 -34.96 10.00
N LYS A 200 23.45 -35.02 11.20
CA LYS A 200 22.71 -34.70 12.45
C LYS A 200 22.35 -33.22 12.52
N ILE A 201 23.23 -32.35 12.03
CA ILE A 201 22.99 -30.91 11.98
C ILE A 201 21.93 -30.61 10.92
N VAL A 202 22.03 -31.20 9.74
CA VAL A 202 21.03 -31.07 8.67
C VAL A 202 19.65 -31.51 9.18
N ALA A 203 19.54 -32.66 9.84
CA ALA A 203 18.29 -33.13 10.41
C ALA A 203 17.72 -32.17 11.48
N ALA A 204 18.59 -31.60 12.33
CA ALA A 204 18.19 -30.64 13.34
C ALA A 204 17.70 -29.31 12.71
N VAL A 205 18.39 -28.80 11.70
CA VAL A 205 17.98 -27.58 10.97
C VAL A 205 16.67 -27.81 10.24
N ARG A 206 16.49 -28.96 9.58
CA ARG A 206 15.23 -29.34 8.93
C ARG A 206 14.07 -29.37 9.92
N LYS A 207 14.30 -29.87 11.13
CA LYS A 207 13.30 -29.85 12.21
C LYS A 207 12.98 -28.42 12.67
N ASP A 208 13.98 -27.56 12.79
CA ASP A 208 13.77 -26.15 13.14
C ASP A 208 13.02 -25.39 12.05
N ILE A 209 13.34 -25.60 10.76
CA ILE A 209 12.57 -25.07 9.62
C ILE A 209 11.12 -25.53 9.74
N ALA A 210 10.86 -26.83 9.89
CA ALA A 210 9.50 -27.36 9.99
C ALA A 210 8.71 -26.79 11.18
N ARG A 211 9.37 -26.55 12.32
CA ARG A 211 8.75 -25.96 13.49
C ARG A 211 8.42 -24.48 13.28
N ILE A 212 9.40 -23.68 12.86
CA ILE A 212 9.27 -22.21 12.71
C ILE A 212 8.25 -21.87 11.61
N THR A 213 8.32 -22.58 10.48
CA THR A 213 7.37 -22.39 9.35
C THR A 213 5.94 -22.82 9.67
N ALA A 214 5.72 -23.59 10.74
CA ALA A 214 4.37 -23.99 11.19
C ALA A 214 3.75 -23.01 12.20
N GLU A 215 4.49 -21.99 12.64
CA GLU A 215 3.97 -20.98 13.56
C GLU A 215 3.00 -20.05 12.82
N PRO A 216 1.86 -19.69 13.42
CA PRO A 216 0.91 -18.76 12.80
C PRO A 216 1.47 -17.35 12.80
N VAL A 217 1.53 -16.71 11.64
CA VAL A 217 2.17 -15.39 11.48
C VAL A 217 1.12 -14.29 11.42
N TRP A 218 1.26 -13.30 12.30
CA TRP A 218 0.46 -12.08 12.23
C TRP A 218 1.17 -10.94 12.96
N TYR A 219 1.01 -9.70 12.48
CA TYR A 219 1.58 -8.53 13.13
C TYR A 219 0.66 -7.32 12.98
N ASN A 220 0.40 -6.62 14.08
CA ASN A 220 -0.36 -5.37 14.07
C ASN A 220 0.60 -4.19 14.28
N PRO A 221 0.94 -3.43 13.22
CA PRO A 221 1.91 -2.33 13.32
C PRO A 221 1.42 -1.17 14.19
N TRP A 222 0.10 -0.98 14.31
CA TRP A 222 -0.51 0.09 15.11
C TRP A 222 -0.43 -0.17 16.61
N LYS A 223 -0.36 -1.44 17.01
CA LYS A 223 -0.30 -1.86 18.42
C LYS A 223 1.06 -2.41 18.83
N GLY A 224 1.97 -2.66 17.88
CA GLY A 224 3.29 -3.24 18.13
C GLY A 224 3.25 -4.67 18.69
N ILE A 225 2.16 -5.41 18.45
CA ILE A 225 1.94 -6.77 18.96
C ILE A 225 1.74 -7.70 17.77
N GLY A 226 2.36 -8.88 17.84
CA GLY A 226 2.17 -9.95 16.87
C GLY A 226 3.01 -11.18 17.19
N ASN A 227 2.94 -12.16 16.29
CA ASN A 227 3.82 -13.30 16.26
C ASN A 227 4.64 -13.28 14.96
N LEU A 228 5.88 -12.79 15.07
CA LEU A 228 6.87 -12.83 13.99
C LEU A 228 7.92 -13.90 14.33
N PRO A 229 7.97 -15.02 13.58
CA PRO A 229 8.90 -16.10 13.86
C PRO A 229 10.36 -15.67 13.67
N ASP A 230 11.24 -16.07 14.59
CA ASP A 230 12.68 -15.76 14.50
C ASP A 230 13.42 -16.77 13.60
N TYR A 231 13.75 -16.32 12.39
CA TYR A 231 14.54 -17.08 11.41
C TYR A 231 16.06 -16.98 11.61
N SER A 232 16.54 -16.12 12.52
CA SER A 232 17.98 -15.90 12.75
C SER A 232 18.75 -17.19 13.07
N PRO A 233 18.23 -18.13 13.88
CA PRO A 233 18.92 -19.40 14.16
C PRO A 233 19.09 -20.28 12.93
N ILE A 234 18.12 -20.29 12.01
CA ILE A 234 18.22 -21.02 10.74
C ILE A 234 19.32 -20.37 9.91
N ALA A 235 19.28 -19.05 9.74
CA ALA A 235 20.29 -18.31 8.98
C ALA A 235 21.72 -18.53 9.50
N GLU A 236 21.94 -18.48 10.82
CA GLU A 236 23.25 -18.74 11.43
C GLU A 236 23.77 -20.16 11.15
N ARG A 237 22.88 -21.16 11.20
CA ARG A 237 23.23 -22.56 10.93
C ARG A 237 23.52 -22.81 9.45
N LEU A 238 22.75 -22.21 8.55
CA LEU A 238 23.03 -22.25 7.11
C LEU A 238 24.41 -21.63 6.80
N ARG A 239 24.74 -20.48 7.39
CA ARG A 239 26.08 -19.85 7.24
C ARG A 239 27.20 -20.75 7.78
N THR A 240 26.96 -21.41 8.91
CA THR A 240 27.95 -22.30 9.53
C THR A 240 28.22 -23.52 8.65
N LEU A 241 27.17 -24.15 8.11
CA LEU A 241 27.30 -25.26 7.16
C LEU A 241 28.03 -24.83 5.88
N LEU A 242 27.69 -23.64 5.35
CA LEU A 242 28.36 -23.09 4.16
C LEU A 242 29.84 -22.81 4.42
N ALA A 243 30.19 -22.24 5.57
CA ALA A 243 31.58 -22.00 5.97
C ALA A 243 32.37 -23.30 6.16
N GLY A 244 31.70 -24.37 6.58
CA GLY A 244 32.26 -25.73 6.66
C GLY A 244 32.40 -26.45 5.31
N GLY A 245 32.02 -25.81 4.20
CA GLY A 245 32.10 -26.42 2.86
C GLY A 245 30.93 -27.35 2.52
N HIS A 246 29.87 -27.39 3.33
CA HIS A 246 28.71 -28.25 3.12
C HIS A 246 27.64 -27.58 2.26
N ALA A 247 28.03 -27.10 1.08
CA ALA A 247 27.14 -26.35 0.19
C ALA A 247 25.91 -27.14 -0.26
N ASP A 248 26.06 -28.43 -0.60
CA ASP A 248 24.94 -29.30 -0.99
C ASP A 248 23.89 -29.44 0.12
N ALA A 249 24.33 -29.53 1.37
CA ALA A 249 23.44 -29.59 2.53
C ALA A 249 22.65 -28.27 2.70
N VAL A 250 23.29 -27.13 2.48
CA VAL A 250 22.63 -25.82 2.52
C VAL A 250 21.61 -25.68 1.40
N VAL A 251 21.92 -26.13 0.18
CA VAL A 251 20.96 -26.14 -0.94
C VAL A 251 19.76 -27.02 -0.62
N SER A 252 19.98 -28.23 -0.10
CA SER A 252 18.88 -29.13 0.29
C SER A 252 17.99 -28.55 1.38
N LEU A 253 18.56 -27.92 2.41
CA LEU A 253 17.79 -27.24 3.45
C LEU A 253 17.04 -26.02 2.90
N GLY A 254 17.62 -25.34 1.91
CA GLY A 254 16.99 -24.25 1.18
C GLY A 254 15.73 -24.69 0.43
N GLU A 255 15.69 -25.90 -0.14
CA GLU A 255 14.49 -26.44 -0.78
C GLU A 255 13.36 -26.70 0.21
N ASP A 256 13.70 -27.22 1.40
CA ASP A 256 12.73 -27.41 2.48
C ASP A 256 12.17 -26.07 2.97
N LEU A 257 13.05 -25.08 3.14
CA LEU A 257 12.69 -23.72 3.55
C LEU A 257 11.84 -23.03 2.48
N TRP A 258 12.18 -23.17 1.19
CA TRP A 258 11.42 -22.62 0.07
C TRP A 258 9.96 -23.07 0.12
N ARG A 259 9.74 -24.39 0.17
CA ARG A 259 8.39 -24.97 0.12
C ARG A 259 7.55 -24.55 1.32
N ARG A 260 8.12 -24.65 2.52
CA ARG A 260 7.39 -24.37 3.78
C ARG A 260 7.24 -22.87 4.03
N GLY A 261 8.27 -22.10 3.70
CA GLY A 261 8.28 -20.66 3.82
C GLY A 261 7.24 -19.99 2.92
N ASN A 262 7.15 -20.38 1.64
CA ASN A 262 6.10 -19.88 0.75
C ASN A 262 4.69 -20.14 1.32
N ALA A 263 4.43 -21.35 1.81
CA ALA A 263 3.15 -21.67 2.45
C ALA A 263 2.87 -20.84 3.72
N GLN A 264 3.91 -20.49 4.49
CA GLN A 264 3.73 -19.63 5.66
C GLN A 264 3.45 -18.18 5.26
N VAL A 265 4.14 -17.65 4.24
CA VAL A 265 3.92 -16.29 3.72
C VAL A 265 2.50 -16.15 3.16
N GLU A 266 2.04 -17.12 2.39
CA GLU A 266 0.66 -17.17 1.88
C GLU A 266 -0.40 -17.06 3.00
N GLN A 267 -0.09 -17.61 4.18
CA GLN A 267 -0.98 -17.64 5.34
C GLN A 267 -0.71 -16.52 6.35
N SER A 268 0.28 -15.66 6.10
CA SER A 268 0.70 -14.63 7.01
C SER A 268 -0.23 -13.41 6.97
N ASN A 269 -0.39 -12.76 8.12
CA ASN A 269 -1.08 -11.48 8.25
C ASN A 269 -0.14 -10.45 8.91
N ASP A 270 1.02 -10.26 8.29
CA ASP A 270 2.03 -9.26 8.63
C ASP A 270 2.22 -8.28 7.44
N GLU A 271 3.11 -7.29 7.56
CA GLU A 271 3.38 -6.30 6.51
C GLU A 271 4.56 -6.73 5.62
N GLY A 272 4.88 -8.03 5.60
CA GLY A 272 5.98 -8.62 4.83
C GLY A 272 7.25 -8.93 5.63
N GLU A 273 7.25 -8.78 6.95
CA GLU A 273 8.41 -9.08 7.81
C GLU A 273 8.84 -10.56 7.69
N THR A 274 7.88 -11.49 7.65
CA THR A 274 8.18 -12.91 7.50
C THR A 274 8.77 -13.25 6.14
N ALA A 275 8.24 -12.66 5.07
CA ALA A 275 8.79 -12.82 3.73
C ALA A 275 10.25 -12.34 3.68
N GLN A 276 10.56 -11.18 4.28
CA GLN A 276 11.92 -10.66 4.36
C GLN A 276 12.86 -11.57 5.18
N ALA A 277 12.39 -12.11 6.30
CA ALA A 277 13.18 -12.99 7.15
C ALA A 277 13.53 -14.32 6.44
N ILE A 278 12.59 -14.89 5.68
CA ILE A 278 12.80 -16.07 4.84
C ILE A 278 13.74 -15.74 3.67
N ALA A 279 13.52 -14.60 3.00
CA ALA A 279 14.39 -14.15 1.91
C ALA A 279 15.86 -14.04 2.35
N ALA A 280 16.12 -13.48 3.54
CA ALA A 280 17.47 -13.39 4.10
C ALA A 280 18.12 -14.78 4.35
N CYS A 281 17.33 -15.80 4.62
CA CYS A 281 17.82 -17.17 4.73
C CYS A 281 18.11 -17.78 3.35
N LEU A 282 17.24 -17.53 2.37
CA LEU A 282 17.41 -18.00 1.00
C LEU A 282 18.57 -17.31 0.28
N GLU A 283 18.95 -16.08 0.63
CA GLU A 283 20.17 -15.44 0.14
C GLU A 283 21.42 -16.28 0.46
N ILE A 284 21.48 -16.89 1.64
CA ILE A 284 22.59 -17.79 2.02
C ILE A 284 22.58 -19.04 1.14
N VAL A 285 21.40 -19.54 0.78
CA VAL A 285 21.22 -20.68 -0.13
C VAL A 285 21.73 -20.33 -1.53
N LEU A 286 21.41 -19.13 -2.03
CA LEU A 286 21.93 -18.63 -3.30
C LEU A 286 23.46 -18.47 -3.25
N ASP A 287 24.03 -18.07 -2.11
CA ASP A 287 25.49 -18.04 -1.96
C ASP A 287 26.15 -19.42 -1.91
N ALA A 288 25.44 -20.42 -1.40
CA ALA A 288 25.89 -21.81 -1.37
C ALA A 288 25.82 -22.47 -2.75
N LEU A 289 24.83 -22.12 -3.57
CA LEU A 289 24.53 -22.83 -4.81
C LEU A 289 25.72 -22.94 -5.79
N PRO A 290 26.52 -21.88 -6.06
CA PRO A 290 27.71 -21.98 -6.91
C PRO A 290 28.81 -22.90 -6.37
N ARG A 291 28.79 -23.22 -5.07
CA ARG A 291 29.75 -24.10 -4.38
C ARG A 291 29.22 -25.53 -4.23
N SER A 292 27.99 -25.79 -4.65
CA SER A 292 27.39 -27.13 -4.62
C SER A 292 28.01 -28.05 -5.67
N SER A 293 27.77 -29.35 -5.52
CA SER A 293 28.15 -30.38 -6.48
C SER A 293 27.37 -30.32 -7.80
N GLN A 294 26.31 -29.52 -7.88
CA GLN A 294 25.50 -29.41 -9.09
C GLN A 294 26.29 -28.77 -10.24
N PRO A 295 26.17 -29.27 -11.48
CA PRO A 295 26.71 -28.62 -12.67
C PRO A 295 26.19 -27.18 -12.81
N PRO A 296 27.01 -26.22 -13.29
CA PRO A 296 26.59 -24.82 -13.42
C PRO A 296 25.27 -24.57 -14.19
N PRO A 297 24.94 -25.28 -15.29
CA PRO A 297 23.63 -25.14 -15.93
C PRO A 297 22.47 -25.57 -15.03
N GLN A 298 22.66 -26.60 -14.20
CA GLN A 298 21.64 -27.06 -13.25
C GLN A 298 21.45 -26.07 -12.10
N GLN A 299 22.53 -25.44 -11.63
CA GLN A 299 22.46 -24.35 -10.66
C GLN A 299 21.64 -23.16 -11.20
N LEU A 300 21.89 -22.75 -12.45
CA LEU A 300 21.12 -21.68 -13.10
C LEU A 300 19.64 -22.05 -13.27
N LEU A 301 19.36 -23.27 -13.74
CA LEU A 301 18.00 -23.77 -13.88
C LEU A 301 17.28 -23.85 -12.52
N TRP A 302 17.99 -24.23 -11.45
CA TRP A 302 17.42 -24.23 -10.11
C TRP A 302 16.92 -22.84 -9.72
N VAL A 303 17.73 -21.78 -9.93
CA VAL A 303 17.32 -20.40 -9.62
C VAL A 303 16.17 -19.95 -10.50
N ILE A 304 16.23 -20.24 -11.80
CA ILE A 304 15.16 -19.87 -12.74
C ILE A 304 13.85 -20.57 -12.37
N ASP A 305 13.88 -21.85 -12.03
CA ASP A 305 12.69 -22.61 -11.63
C ASP A 305 12.06 -22.01 -10.37
N ARG A 306 12.87 -21.66 -9.37
CA ARG A 306 12.36 -20.98 -8.17
C ARG A 306 11.83 -19.58 -8.48
N LEU A 307 12.50 -18.81 -9.33
CA LEU A 307 12.01 -17.49 -9.77
C LEU A 307 10.72 -17.57 -10.58
N LEU A 308 10.44 -18.67 -11.29
CA LEU A 308 9.19 -18.90 -12.00
C LEU A 308 8.05 -19.31 -11.06
N GLU A 309 8.39 -19.95 -9.93
CA GLU A 309 7.47 -20.35 -8.86
C GLU A 309 7.25 -19.24 -7.82
N ASP A 310 8.14 -18.24 -7.74
CA ASP A 310 8.10 -17.19 -6.73
C ASP A 310 6.90 -16.25 -6.96
N GLU A 311 5.92 -16.31 -6.05
CA GLU A 311 4.76 -15.43 -6.02
C GLU A 311 4.92 -14.29 -4.99
N TYR A 312 5.91 -14.39 -4.10
CA TYR A 312 6.11 -13.46 -2.97
C TYR A 312 7.47 -12.73 -3.01
N SER A 313 8.17 -12.77 -4.13
CA SER A 313 9.47 -12.13 -4.35
C SER A 313 10.56 -12.52 -3.33
N LEU A 314 10.52 -13.76 -2.81
CA LEU A 314 11.48 -14.22 -1.79
C LEU A 314 12.93 -14.34 -2.28
N LEU A 315 13.14 -14.40 -3.60
CA LEU A 315 14.49 -14.49 -4.20
C LEU A 315 14.94 -13.21 -4.91
N GLU A 316 14.10 -12.18 -4.98
CA GLU A 316 14.34 -10.99 -5.82
C GLU A 316 15.67 -10.30 -5.51
N SER A 317 16.01 -10.16 -4.22
CA SER A 317 17.23 -9.49 -3.75
C SER A 317 18.53 -10.25 -4.09
N GLY A 318 18.49 -11.58 -4.08
CA GLY A 318 19.70 -12.42 -4.21
C GLY A 318 19.90 -13.03 -5.59
N ALA A 319 18.82 -13.33 -6.32
CA ALA A 319 18.90 -14.12 -7.55
C ALA A 319 19.64 -13.35 -8.66
N GLY A 320 19.37 -12.05 -8.81
CA GLY A 320 20.06 -11.21 -9.80
C GLY A 320 21.58 -11.20 -9.60
N ASN A 321 22.04 -11.16 -8.34
CA ASN A 321 23.47 -11.21 -8.02
C ASN A 321 24.11 -12.53 -8.45
N LEU A 322 23.41 -13.65 -8.25
CA LEU A 322 23.88 -14.98 -8.68
C LEU A 322 23.93 -15.10 -10.21
N LEU A 323 22.84 -14.75 -10.90
CA LEU A 323 22.75 -14.88 -12.36
C LEU A 323 23.79 -14.01 -13.08
N ASN A 324 24.27 -12.93 -12.44
CA ASN A 324 25.32 -12.05 -12.93
C ASN A 324 26.75 -12.49 -12.55
N LYS A 325 26.94 -13.58 -11.79
CA LYS A 325 28.28 -14.07 -11.43
C LYS A 325 29.05 -14.49 -12.68
N ARG A 326 30.28 -13.99 -12.82
CA ARG A 326 31.22 -14.35 -13.91
C ARG A 326 31.56 -15.84 -13.99
N ALA A 327 31.29 -16.61 -12.93
CA ALA A 327 31.42 -18.05 -12.92
C ALA A 327 30.52 -18.75 -13.96
N TYR A 328 29.42 -18.10 -14.34
CA TYR A 328 28.50 -18.58 -15.37
C TYR A 328 28.85 -18.02 -16.75
N THR A 329 29.45 -18.88 -17.57
CA THR A 329 29.92 -18.59 -18.92
C THR A 329 28.78 -18.60 -19.96
N GLN A 330 29.02 -18.00 -21.13
CA GLN A 330 28.08 -18.06 -22.25
C GLN A 330 27.72 -19.50 -22.65
N ALA A 331 28.68 -20.44 -22.58
CA ALA A 331 28.43 -21.85 -22.92
C ALA A 331 27.36 -22.47 -22.01
N GLN A 332 27.44 -22.23 -20.70
CA GLN A 332 26.45 -22.73 -19.74
C GLN A 332 25.08 -22.07 -19.95
N TRP A 333 25.05 -20.78 -20.29
CA TRP A 333 23.80 -20.09 -20.66
C TRP A 333 23.16 -20.64 -21.93
N ARG A 334 23.94 -21.19 -22.88
CA ARG A 334 23.40 -21.89 -24.07
C ARG A 334 22.72 -23.20 -23.69
N ASP A 335 23.28 -23.95 -22.74
CA ASP A 335 22.66 -25.17 -22.22
C ASP A 335 21.32 -24.84 -21.54
N VAL A 336 21.31 -23.82 -20.67
CA VAL A 336 20.09 -23.33 -19.99
C VAL A 336 19.05 -22.87 -21.01
N ALA A 337 19.43 -22.03 -21.97
CA ALA A 337 18.53 -21.54 -23.02
C ALA A 337 17.91 -22.69 -23.83
N SER A 338 18.68 -23.74 -24.14
CA SER A 338 18.19 -24.92 -24.85
C SER A 338 17.12 -25.67 -24.05
N VAL A 339 17.30 -25.81 -22.73
CA VAL A 339 16.30 -26.43 -21.83
C VAL A 339 15.04 -25.57 -21.75
N LEU A 340 15.17 -24.25 -21.56
CA LEU A 340 14.03 -23.33 -21.49
C LEU A 340 13.26 -23.28 -22.81
N GLU A 341 13.95 -23.34 -23.96
CA GLU A 341 13.32 -23.42 -25.28
C GLU A 341 12.48 -24.70 -25.43
N GLN A 342 13.00 -25.85 -25.00
CA GLN A 342 12.25 -27.11 -24.99
C GLN A 342 11.01 -27.03 -24.10
N ARG A 343 11.15 -26.46 -22.89
CA ARG A 343 10.04 -26.26 -21.96
C ARG A 343 8.96 -25.35 -22.58
N LEU A 344 9.34 -24.24 -23.20
CA LEU A 344 8.40 -23.31 -23.85
C LEU A 344 7.66 -23.96 -25.03
N ARG A 345 8.35 -24.79 -25.81
CA ARG A 345 7.74 -25.57 -26.91
C ARG A 345 6.74 -26.61 -26.39
N ALA A 346 7.00 -27.22 -25.23
CA ALA A 346 6.13 -28.22 -24.61
C ALA A 346 4.90 -27.61 -23.92
N MET A 347 4.96 -26.36 -23.50
CA MET A 347 3.82 -25.67 -22.89
C MET A 347 2.68 -25.45 -23.89
N ALA A 348 1.44 -25.48 -23.38
CA ALA A 348 0.27 -25.11 -24.15
C ALA A 348 0.42 -23.67 -24.70
N LYS A 349 -0.21 -23.43 -25.85
CA LYS A 349 -0.28 -22.13 -26.50
C LYS A 349 -1.66 -21.51 -26.19
N PRO A 350 -1.77 -20.67 -25.15
CA PRO A 350 -3.04 -20.09 -24.75
C PRO A 350 -3.56 -19.18 -25.87
N ARG A 351 -4.88 -19.14 -26.04
CA ARG A 351 -5.57 -18.21 -26.94
C ARG A 351 -6.59 -17.40 -26.14
N GLY A 352 -6.71 -16.11 -26.46
CA GLY A 352 -7.65 -15.18 -25.85
C GLY A 352 -7.09 -14.40 -24.64
N LYS A 353 -7.92 -13.53 -24.09
CA LYS A 353 -7.58 -12.54 -23.05
C LYS A 353 -7.25 -13.04 -21.64
N ASP A 354 -7.38 -14.32 -21.36
CA ASP A 354 -7.24 -14.84 -19.99
C ASP A 354 -5.77 -14.72 -19.55
N PHE A 355 -5.50 -13.70 -18.73
CA PHE A 355 -4.17 -13.40 -18.19
C PHE A 355 -3.60 -14.60 -17.45
N MET A 356 -4.39 -15.27 -16.62
CA MET A 356 -3.90 -16.38 -15.78
C MET A 356 -3.45 -17.58 -16.63
N ARG A 357 -4.08 -17.81 -17.80
CA ARG A 357 -3.66 -18.87 -18.73
C ARG A 357 -2.39 -18.54 -19.49
N ARG A 358 -2.13 -17.25 -19.71
CA ARG A 358 -1.00 -16.75 -20.50
C ARG A 358 0.25 -16.51 -19.66
N TRP A 359 0.05 -16.08 -18.42
CA TRP A 359 1.08 -15.68 -17.47
C TRP A 359 2.24 -16.69 -17.31
N PRO A 360 2.00 -18.00 -17.14
CA PRO A 360 3.11 -18.96 -16.99
C PRO A 360 4.00 -19.02 -18.24
N ARG A 361 3.40 -18.97 -19.45
CA ARG A 361 4.12 -19.00 -20.72
C ARG A 361 4.93 -17.72 -20.91
N GLU A 362 4.35 -16.58 -20.55
CA GLU A 362 5.00 -15.27 -20.62
C GLU A 362 6.19 -15.14 -19.67
N ARG A 363 6.09 -15.66 -18.44
CA ARG A 363 7.23 -15.72 -17.50
C ARG A 363 8.37 -16.58 -18.06
N LEU A 364 8.06 -17.75 -18.59
CA LEU A 364 9.07 -18.63 -19.20
C LEU A 364 9.71 -17.99 -20.45
N LEU A 365 8.91 -17.32 -21.30
CA LEU A 365 9.42 -16.54 -22.43
C LEU A 365 10.41 -15.46 -21.95
N SER A 366 10.08 -14.74 -20.89
CA SER A 366 10.97 -13.71 -20.34
C SER A 366 12.28 -14.28 -19.81
N ALA A 367 12.24 -15.43 -19.12
CA ALA A 367 13.43 -16.14 -18.68
C ALA A 367 14.29 -16.65 -19.85
N LEU A 368 13.65 -17.17 -20.91
CA LEU A 368 14.34 -17.63 -22.12
C LEU A 368 15.03 -16.47 -22.85
N LEU A 369 14.39 -15.29 -22.93
CA LEU A 369 14.98 -14.11 -23.55
C LEU A 369 16.18 -13.58 -22.76
N ASP A 370 16.14 -13.59 -21.43
CA ASP A 370 17.31 -13.28 -20.59
C ASP A 370 18.44 -14.30 -20.83
N ALA A 371 18.10 -15.60 -20.90
CA ALA A 371 19.06 -16.65 -21.22
C ALA A 371 19.69 -16.47 -22.62
N TYR A 372 18.91 -16.07 -23.64
CA TYR A 372 19.43 -15.74 -24.98
C TYR A 372 20.41 -14.57 -24.94
N ALA A 373 20.07 -13.50 -24.23
CA ALA A 373 20.94 -12.35 -24.08
C ALA A 373 22.30 -12.73 -23.45
N ARG A 374 22.27 -13.57 -22.39
CA ARG A 374 23.47 -14.05 -21.69
C ARG A 374 24.26 -15.10 -22.47
N ALA A 375 23.58 -15.91 -23.29
CA ALA A 375 24.19 -16.86 -24.21
C ALA A 375 24.87 -16.20 -25.44
N GLY A 376 24.58 -14.91 -25.66
CA GLY A 376 25.01 -14.15 -26.84
C GLY A 376 24.18 -14.43 -28.09
N TRP A 377 22.99 -15.02 -27.96
CA TRP A 377 22.09 -15.39 -29.07
C TRP A 377 21.09 -14.28 -29.40
N LYS A 378 21.60 -13.07 -29.66
CA LYS A 378 20.75 -11.90 -29.95
C LYS A 378 19.92 -12.11 -31.22
N GLU A 379 20.47 -12.82 -32.20
CA GLU A 379 19.81 -13.17 -33.45
C GLU A 379 18.56 -14.05 -33.29
N ARG A 380 18.42 -14.73 -32.14
CA ARG A 380 17.26 -15.59 -31.85
C ARG A 380 16.11 -14.87 -31.14
N VAL A 381 16.33 -13.65 -30.65
CA VAL A 381 15.35 -12.88 -29.87
C VAL A 381 14.13 -12.49 -30.72
N ILE A 382 14.35 -11.83 -31.86
CA ILE A 382 13.26 -11.37 -32.73
C ILE A 382 12.43 -12.56 -33.26
N PRO A 383 13.01 -13.62 -33.86
CA PRO A 383 12.23 -14.75 -34.35
C PRO A 383 11.38 -15.43 -33.27
N LEU A 384 11.90 -15.53 -32.03
CA LEU A 384 11.15 -16.08 -30.91
C LEU A 384 9.98 -15.17 -30.51
N LEU A 385 10.20 -13.87 -30.40
CA LEU A 385 9.15 -12.90 -30.08
C LEU A 385 8.06 -12.87 -31.16
N GLU A 386 8.41 -12.99 -32.44
CA GLU A 386 7.44 -13.10 -33.54
C GLU A 386 6.57 -14.37 -33.41
N ALA A 387 7.19 -15.51 -33.08
CA ALA A 387 6.48 -16.77 -32.91
C ALA A 387 5.55 -16.79 -31.68
N GLU A 388 5.85 -15.98 -30.66
CA GLU A 388 5.14 -15.95 -29.38
C GLU A 388 4.24 -14.72 -29.22
N ALA A 389 4.26 -13.76 -30.15
CA ALA A 389 3.55 -12.48 -30.08
C ALA A 389 2.07 -12.64 -29.75
N ASP A 390 1.36 -13.51 -30.47
CA ASP A 390 -0.08 -13.73 -30.26
C ASP A 390 -0.39 -14.50 -28.97
N TYR A 391 0.52 -15.40 -28.55
CA TYR A 391 0.30 -16.26 -27.38
C TYR A 391 0.65 -15.56 -26.07
N CYS A 392 1.65 -14.68 -26.08
CA CYS A 392 2.14 -13.96 -24.92
C CYS A 392 1.76 -12.47 -24.94
N MET A 393 1.11 -11.96 -25.99
CA MET A 393 0.85 -10.53 -26.24
C MET A 393 2.09 -9.64 -26.13
N CYS A 394 3.28 -10.18 -26.45
CA CYS A 394 4.56 -9.49 -26.32
C CYS A 394 4.89 -8.54 -27.49
N TYR A 395 3.86 -7.98 -28.15
CA TYR A 395 4.00 -7.09 -29.30
C TYR A 395 4.84 -5.84 -29.00
N ALA A 396 4.67 -5.25 -27.81
CA ALA A 396 5.41 -4.07 -27.39
C ALA A 396 6.91 -4.36 -27.29
N ARG A 397 7.27 -5.47 -26.66
CA ARG A 397 8.66 -5.95 -26.55
C ARG A 397 9.25 -6.31 -27.91
N LEU A 398 8.48 -6.95 -28.78
CA LEU A 398 8.90 -7.25 -30.16
C LEU A 398 9.18 -5.97 -30.95
N ALA A 399 8.31 -4.96 -30.85
CA ALA A 399 8.52 -3.67 -31.49
C ALA A 399 9.79 -2.99 -30.97
N ASP A 400 10.05 -3.03 -29.67
CA ASP A 400 11.25 -2.43 -29.07
C ASP A 400 12.54 -3.09 -29.59
N GLU A 401 12.57 -4.42 -29.71
CA GLU A 401 13.72 -5.17 -30.27
C GLU A 401 13.92 -4.86 -31.77
N LEU A 402 12.84 -4.78 -32.56
CA LEU A 402 12.92 -4.39 -33.98
C LEU A 402 13.41 -2.94 -34.15
N ILE A 403 12.94 -2.04 -33.29
CA ILE A 403 13.41 -0.65 -33.24
C ILE A 403 14.91 -0.58 -32.92
N ALA A 404 15.37 -1.36 -31.94
CA ALA A 404 16.78 -1.47 -31.58
C ALA A 404 17.63 -2.02 -32.75
N ALA A 405 17.08 -2.97 -33.51
CA ALA A 405 17.66 -3.51 -34.74
C ALA A 405 17.56 -2.57 -35.96
N ARG A 406 16.97 -1.37 -35.81
CA ARG A 406 16.72 -0.38 -36.88
C ARG A 406 15.74 -0.85 -37.97
N ASP A 407 14.98 -1.90 -37.71
CA ASP A 407 13.92 -2.41 -38.60
C ASP A 407 12.57 -1.73 -38.27
N LEU A 408 12.50 -0.44 -38.58
CA LEU A 408 11.37 0.43 -38.20
C LEU A 408 10.06 0.02 -38.89
N GLU A 409 10.13 -0.51 -40.12
CA GLU A 409 8.97 -0.91 -40.88
C GLU A 409 8.29 -2.13 -40.26
N ARG A 410 9.05 -3.18 -39.93
CA ARG A 410 8.50 -4.35 -39.23
C ARG A 410 8.03 -4.00 -37.82
N ALA A 411 8.75 -3.12 -37.12
CA ALA A 411 8.28 -2.63 -35.82
C ALA A 411 6.90 -1.97 -35.92
N ARG A 412 6.68 -1.13 -36.94
CA ARG A 412 5.38 -0.50 -37.21
C ARG A 412 4.31 -1.54 -37.49
N GLN A 413 4.58 -2.49 -38.39
CA GLN A 413 3.62 -3.53 -38.78
C GLN A 413 3.18 -4.37 -37.57
N TRP A 414 4.13 -4.78 -36.72
CA TRP A 414 3.83 -5.51 -35.49
C TRP A 414 3.07 -4.67 -34.47
N CYS A 415 3.32 -3.37 -34.37
CA CYS A 415 2.49 -2.49 -33.54
C CYS A 415 1.04 -2.39 -34.03
N ILE A 416 0.83 -2.25 -35.35
CA ILE A 416 -0.50 -2.21 -35.96
C ILE A 416 -1.24 -3.54 -35.74
N GLN A 417 -0.57 -4.66 -35.98
CA GLN A 417 -1.13 -5.99 -35.74
C GLN A 417 -1.47 -6.19 -34.27
N GLY A 418 -0.53 -5.90 -33.37
CA GLY A 418 -0.72 -6.02 -31.93
C GLY A 418 -1.87 -5.15 -31.42
N TYR A 419 -2.02 -3.92 -31.93
CA TYR A 419 -3.13 -3.04 -31.59
C TYR A 419 -4.47 -3.69 -31.94
N ARG A 420 -4.61 -4.16 -33.19
CA ARG A 420 -5.84 -4.83 -33.66
C ARG A 420 -6.17 -6.08 -32.85
N SER A 421 -5.16 -6.84 -32.43
CA SER A 421 -5.31 -8.04 -31.61
C SER A 421 -5.68 -7.74 -30.15
N THR A 422 -5.25 -6.61 -29.59
CA THR A 422 -5.34 -6.33 -28.14
C THR A 422 -6.39 -5.28 -27.76
N GLU A 423 -6.86 -4.47 -28.70
CA GLU A 423 -7.73 -3.32 -28.44
C GLU A 423 -8.96 -3.64 -27.55
N LYS A 424 -9.66 -4.74 -27.82
CA LYS A 424 -10.88 -5.12 -27.08
C LYS A 424 -10.61 -5.80 -25.74
N GLU A 425 -9.47 -6.48 -25.65
CA GLU A 425 -9.20 -7.51 -24.64
C GLU A 425 -8.13 -7.09 -23.63
N ALA A 426 -7.18 -6.26 -24.06
CA ALA A 426 -6.07 -5.73 -23.28
C ALA A 426 -5.78 -4.26 -23.68
N PRO A 427 -6.66 -3.31 -23.30
CA PRO A 427 -6.54 -1.90 -23.71
C PRO A 427 -5.25 -1.23 -23.22
N GLY A 428 -4.65 -1.69 -22.13
CA GLY A 428 -3.34 -1.24 -21.67
C GLY A 428 -2.23 -1.53 -22.68
N ILE A 429 -2.21 -2.74 -23.25
CA ILE A 429 -1.25 -3.14 -24.29
C ILE A 429 -1.52 -2.34 -25.57
N ALA A 430 -2.79 -2.15 -25.95
CA ALA A 430 -3.14 -1.34 -27.12
C ALA A 430 -2.67 0.12 -26.99
N SER A 431 -2.84 0.74 -25.81
CA SER A 431 -2.32 2.08 -25.50
C SER A 431 -0.80 2.13 -25.57
N GLU A 432 -0.14 1.10 -25.05
CA GLU A 432 1.31 0.96 -25.10
C GLU A 432 1.86 0.87 -26.54
N LEU A 433 1.13 0.20 -27.44
CA LEU A 433 1.46 0.11 -28.87
C LEU A 433 1.21 1.42 -29.63
N LEU A 434 0.15 2.16 -29.30
CA LEU A 434 -0.08 3.51 -29.84
C LEU A 434 1.08 4.46 -29.51
N ASN A 435 1.59 4.39 -28.27
CA ASN A 435 2.74 5.19 -27.85
C ASN A 435 3.99 4.89 -28.70
N ARG A 436 4.23 3.62 -29.04
CA ARG A 436 5.34 3.19 -29.91
C ARG A 436 5.16 3.62 -31.36
N LEU A 437 3.95 3.53 -31.91
CA LEU A 437 3.63 4.06 -33.24
C LEU A 437 3.88 5.58 -33.33
N ARG A 438 3.46 6.34 -32.32
CA ARG A 438 3.75 7.77 -32.22
C ARG A 438 5.26 8.04 -32.15
N GLU A 439 6.01 7.24 -31.40
CA GLU A 439 7.46 7.35 -31.30
C GLU A 439 8.17 7.04 -32.64
N LEU A 440 7.71 6.03 -33.37
CA LEU A 440 8.18 5.72 -34.72
C LEU A 440 7.94 6.91 -35.66
N ALA A 441 6.73 7.47 -35.69
CA ALA A 441 6.41 8.66 -36.47
C ALA A 441 7.30 9.87 -36.10
N ARG A 442 7.61 10.04 -34.80
CA ARG A 442 8.53 11.08 -34.33
C ARG A 442 9.94 10.89 -34.88
N ARG A 443 10.48 9.66 -34.87
CA ARG A 443 11.82 9.33 -35.38
C ARG A 443 11.93 9.54 -36.89
N GLU A 444 10.86 9.26 -37.62
CA GLU A 444 10.75 9.48 -39.07
C GLU A 444 10.45 10.93 -39.45
N ARG A 445 10.31 11.82 -38.46
CA ARG A 445 9.97 13.24 -38.64
C ARG A 445 8.61 13.48 -39.32
N ARG A 446 7.70 12.50 -39.22
CA ARG A 446 6.28 12.63 -39.64
C ARG A 446 5.49 13.42 -38.60
N HIS A 447 5.76 14.73 -38.53
CA HIS A 447 5.19 15.62 -37.50
C HIS A 447 3.66 15.75 -37.59
N ASP A 448 3.12 15.61 -38.79
CA ASP A 448 1.69 15.53 -39.10
C ASP A 448 1.04 14.31 -38.44
N LEU A 449 1.67 13.14 -38.57
CA LEU A 449 1.20 11.90 -37.97
C LEU A 449 1.35 11.92 -36.43
N VAL A 450 2.41 12.54 -35.91
CA VAL A 450 2.56 12.74 -34.45
C VAL A 450 1.40 13.59 -33.90
N ALA A 451 1.03 14.67 -34.60
CA ALA A 451 -0.10 15.50 -34.22
C ALA A 451 -1.43 14.72 -34.33
N ALA A 452 -1.60 13.86 -35.34
CA ALA A 452 -2.76 12.98 -35.46
C ALA A 452 -2.89 12.02 -34.27
N TYR A 453 -1.80 11.36 -33.84
CA TYR A 453 -1.82 10.50 -32.65
C TYR A 453 -2.17 11.28 -31.37
N ARG A 454 -1.66 12.51 -31.20
CA ARG A 454 -2.04 13.37 -30.06
C ARG A 454 -3.51 13.79 -30.11
N ALA A 455 -4.10 13.91 -31.30
CA ALA A 455 -5.54 14.16 -31.45
C ALA A 455 -6.37 13.01 -30.94
N GLU A 456 -6.05 11.78 -31.33
CA GLU A 456 -6.76 10.60 -30.85
C GLU A 456 -6.59 10.39 -29.33
N GLU A 457 -5.40 10.66 -28.80
CA GLU A 457 -5.15 10.65 -27.35
C GLU A 457 -6.06 11.64 -26.62
N PHE A 458 -6.17 12.87 -27.13
CA PHE A 458 -7.05 13.89 -26.56
C PHE A 458 -8.53 13.49 -26.65
N PHE A 459 -9.00 12.96 -27.78
CA PHE A 459 -10.40 12.53 -27.92
C PHE A 459 -10.75 11.36 -26.99
N ASN A 460 -9.79 10.49 -26.68
CA ASN A 460 -10.00 9.38 -25.75
C ASN A 460 -9.93 9.80 -24.28
N LEU A 461 -8.98 10.66 -23.92
CA LEU A 461 -8.76 11.16 -22.55
C LEU A 461 -8.51 12.68 -22.57
N PRO A 462 -9.58 13.49 -22.70
CA PRO A 462 -9.45 14.93 -22.71
C PRO A 462 -8.95 15.44 -21.35
N GLY A 463 -8.03 16.39 -21.38
CA GLY A 463 -7.47 16.98 -20.18
C GLY A 463 -6.43 18.07 -20.47
N PRO A 464 -5.95 18.79 -19.43
CA PRO A 464 -5.00 19.88 -19.57
C PRO A 464 -3.67 19.45 -20.21
N ASP A 465 -3.17 18.26 -19.86
CA ASP A 465 -1.89 17.76 -20.36
C ASP A 465 -1.99 17.25 -21.79
N SER A 466 -3.03 16.48 -22.13
CA SER A 466 -3.29 16.07 -23.50
C SER A 466 -3.55 17.26 -24.41
N PHE A 467 -4.20 18.33 -23.91
CA PHE A 467 -4.38 19.61 -24.62
C PHE A 467 -3.05 20.30 -24.96
N ARG A 468 -2.13 20.41 -23.98
CA ARG A 468 -0.80 21.01 -24.21
C ARG A 468 0.01 20.21 -25.23
N GLU A 469 -0.07 18.88 -25.17
CA GLU A 469 0.69 18.02 -26.07
C GLU A 469 0.18 18.08 -27.51
N ILE A 470 -1.14 18.12 -27.73
CA ILE A 470 -1.68 18.36 -29.07
C ILE A 470 -1.41 19.78 -29.56
N GLN A 471 -1.50 20.80 -28.70
CA GLN A 471 -1.15 22.17 -29.07
C GLN A 471 0.27 22.25 -29.64
N LYS A 472 1.27 21.77 -28.89
CA LYS A 472 2.68 21.76 -29.32
C LYS A 472 2.87 21.02 -30.65
N ALA A 473 2.20 19.87 -30.81
CA ALA A 473 2.33 19.05 -32.01
C ALA A 473 1.68 19.72 -33.24
N SER A 474 0.49 20.28 -33.09
CA SER A 474 -0.26 20.96 -34.16
C SER A 474 0.32 22.33 -34.53
N GLU A 475 0.94 23.05 -33.58
CA GLU A 475 1.69 24.28 -33.87
C GLU A 475 2.89 23.99 -34.78
N LYS A 476 3.60 22.87 -34.55
CA LYS A 476 4.74 22.44 -35.36
C LYS A 476 4.38 22.21 -36.83
N VAL A 477 3.16 21.76 -37.10
CA VAL A 477 2.62 21.57 -38.46
C VAL A 477 1.69 22.70 -38.91
N LYS A 478 1.63 23.81 -38.15
CA LYS A 478 0.90 25.05 -38.49
C LYS A 478 -0.61 24.88 -38.68
N CYS A 479 -1.24 23.91 -38.01
CA CYS A 479 -2.69 23.66 -38.12
C CYS A 479 -3.46 23.87 -36.81
N TRP A 480 -2.80 24.39 -35.77
CA TRP A 480 -3.38 24.58 -34.44
C TRP A 480 -4.74 25.29 -34.41
N PRO A 481 -4.99 26.40 -35.15
CA PRO A 481 -6.28 27.09 -35.08
C PRO A 481 -7.48 26.20 -35.45
N THR A 482 -7.36 25.41 -36.52
CA THR A 482 -8.40 24.47 -36.96
C THR A 482 -8.56 23.34 -35.95
N VAL A 483 -7.45 22.77 -35.48
CA VAL A 483 -7.44 21.66 -34.51
C VAL A 483 -8.08 22.08 -33.18
N ARG A 484 -7.70 23.26 -32.66
CA ARG A 484 -8.23 23.84 -31.42
C ARG A 484 -9.75 24.02 -31.50
N THR A 485 -10.26 24.52 -32.63
CA THR A 485 -11.69 24.73 -32.83
C THR A 485 -12.47 23.43 -32.71
N VAL A 486 -11.96 22.35 -33.30
CA VAL A 486 -12.56 21.02 -33.22
C VAL A 486 -12.47 20.44 -31.81
N ILE A 487 -11.34 20.62 -31.12
CA ILE A 487 -11.16 20.19 -29.72
C ILE A 487 -12.18 20.85 -28.80
N LEU A 488 -12.36 22.17 -28.89
CA LEU A 488 -13.31 22.88 -28.03
C LEU A 488 -14.75 22.45 -28.31
N ARG A 489 -15.13 22.33 -29.59
CA ARG A 489 -16.44 21.79 -29.99
C ARG A 489 -16.65 20.36 -29.48
N TYR A 490 -15.62 19.51 -29.53
CA TYR A 490 -15.69 18.15 -28.98
C TYR A 490 -16.00 18.16 -27.49
N LEU A 491 -15.36 19.04 -26.71
CA LEU A 491 -15.65 19.15 -25.29
C LEU A 491 -17.06 19.70 -25.02
N GLU A 492 -17.64 20.46 -25.94
CA GLU A 492 -19.01 20.96 -25.83
C GLU A 492 -20.06 19.89 -26.19
N SER A 493 -19.87 19.17 -27.29
CA SER A 493 -20.90 18.30 -27.89
C SER A 493 -20.67 16.80 -27.64
N GLY A 494 -19.43 16.38 -27.39
CA GLY A 494 -19.00 14.99 -27.35
C GLY A 494 -18.84 14.31 -28.71
N ASP A 495 -19.06 15.06 -29.79
CA ASP A 495 -18.82 14.64 -31.17
C ASP A 495 -17.59 15.37 -31.73
N PRO A 496 -16.50 14.64 -32.07
CA PRO A 496 -15.35 15.25 -32.69
C PRO A 496 -15.69 15.83 -34.07
N GLY A 497 -16.70 15.31 -34.80
CA GLY A 497 -17.30 15.93 -35.99
C GLY A 497 -16.31 16.50 -37.02
N ARG A 498 -15.20 15.80 -37.29
CA ARG A 498 -14.07 16.33 -38.07
C ARG A 498 -14.58 16.92 -39.40
N PRO A 499 -14.27 18.19 -39.71
CA PRO A 499 -14.74 18.80 -40.95
C PRO A 499 -14.02 18.16 -42.15
N GLU A 500 -14.56 18.34 -43.36
CA GLU A 500 -13.95 17.79 -44.58
C GLU A 500 -12.51 18.30 -44.82
N ASP A 501 -12.20 19.50 -44.33
CA ASP A 501 -10.87 20.13 -44.38
C ASP A 501 -10.00 19.83 -43.15
N TRP A 502 -10.26 18.73 -42.44
CA TRP A 502 -9.46 18.33 -41.27
C TRP A 502 -7.96 18.19 -41.63
N PRO A 503 -7.07 18.96 -40.98
CA PRO A 503 -5.70 19.12 -41.45
C PRO A 503 -4.74 17.99 -41.03
N LEU A 504 -5.18 17.07 -40.16
CA LEU A 504 -4.34 15.97 -39.67
C LEU A 504 -4.69 14.67 -40.40
N PRO A 505 -3.70 13.86 -40.78
CA PRO A 505 -3.95 12.59 -41.45
C PRO A 505 -4.67 11.59 -40.52
N ALA A 506 -5.25 10.55 -41.09
CA ALA A 506 -5.67 9.39 -40.31
C ALA A 506 -4.44 8.71 -39.68
N ILE A 507 -4.59 8.25 -38.43
CA ILE A 507 -3.57 7.41 -37.80
C ILE A 507 -3.56 6.00 -38.42
N GLU A 508 -2.49 5.26 -38.20
CA GLU A 508 -2.24 3.97 -38.88
C GLU A 508 -3.10 2.82 -38.31
N VAL A 509 -3.83 3.07 -37.22
CA VAL A 509 -4.77 2.15 -36.60
C VAL A 509 -6.11 2.87 -36.40
N GLU A 510 -7.22 2.26 -36.76
CA GLU A 510 -8.55 2.82 -36.46
C GLU A 510 -8.96 2.40 -35.05
N PRO A 511 -9.17 3.36 -34.11
CA PRO A 511 -9.73 3.01 -32.81
C PRO A 511 -11.16 2.48 -32.99
N THR A 512 -11.51 1.35 -32.37
CA THR A 512 -12.91 0.90 -32.39
C THR A 512 -13.78 1.93 -31.69
N ALA A 513 -14.64 2.57 -32.47
CA ALA A 513 -15.68 3.45 -31.96
C ALA A 513 -16.52 2.70 -30.91
N GLY A 514 -16.62 3.27 -29.70
CA GLY A 514 -17.65 2.88 -28.72
C GLY A 514 -17.19 2.35 -27.37
N ARG A 515 -15.89 2.24 -27.07
CA ARG A 515 -15.41 1.98 -25.70
C ARG A 515 -14.49 3.08 -25.21
N ARG A 516 -15.10 4.21 -24.84
CA ARG A 516 -14.42 5.18 -23.98
C ARG A 516 -14.16 4.50 -22.64
N MET A 517 -12.92 4.57 -22.16
CA MET A 517 -12.51 3.99 -20.87
C MET A 517 -13.36 4.56 -19.71
N TYR A 518 -13.92 5.76 -19.91
CA TYR A 518 -14.84 6.44 -19.01
C TYR A 518 -16.03 7.00 -19.78
N ARG A 519 -17.23 7.00 -19.17
CA ARG A 519 -18.38 7.75 -19.72
C ARG A 519 -18.12 9.24 -19.51
N LEU A 520 -17.57 9.90 -20.52
CA LEU A 520 -17.45 11.36 -20.53
C LEU A 520 -18.85 11.99 -20.58
N ALA A 521 -19.08 12.98 -19.72
CA ALA A 521 -20.32 13.75 -19.71
C ALA A 521 -20.10 15.08 -20.45
N PHE A 522 -20.92 15.34 -21.47
CA PHE A 522 -20.79 16.55 -22.29
C PHE A 522 -21.90 17.57 -21.96
N PRO A 523 -21.65 18.88 -21.99
CA PRO A 523 -20.32 19.50 -22.11
C PRO A 523 -19.38 19.11 -20.97
N ASP A 524 -18.10 18.91 -21.28
CA ASP A 524 -17.03 18.65 -20.32
C ASP A 524 -16.55 19.97 -19.73
N TYR A 525 -17.34 20.50 -18.80
CA TYR A 525 -17.09 21.79 -18.17
C TYR A 525 -15.75 21.85 -17.42
N ASP A 526 -15.31 20.76 -16.77
CA ASP A 526 -14.06 20.76 -16.00
C ASP A 526 -12.86 20.97 -16.95
N THR A 527 -12.79 20.18 -18.02
CA THR A 527 -11.72 20.31 -19.02
C THR A 527 -11.78 21.65 -19.74
N LEU A 528 -12.98 22.11 -20.14
CA LEU A 528 -13.18 23.42 -20.79
C LEU A 528 -12.67 24.58 -19.91
N ILE A 529 -13.01 24.57 -18.62
CA ILE A 529 -12.55 25.59 -17.66
C ILE A 529 -11.04 25.53 -17.52
N ARG A 530 -10.45 24.34 -17.33
CA ARG A 530 -8.99 24.22 -17.15
C ARG A 530 -8.24 24.69 -18.39
N ILE A 531 -8.73 24.38 -19.59
CA ILE A 531 -8.15 24.88 -20.85
C ILE A 531 -8.29 26.40 -20.94
N ALA A 532 -9.45 26.97 -20.61
CA ALA A 532 -9.63 28.43 -20.61
C ALA A 532 -8.68 29.14 -19.61
N VAL A 533 -8.44 28.54 -18.43
CA VAL A 533 -7.43 29.02 -17.47
C VAL A 533 -6.02 28.93 -18.07
N LEU A 534 -5.65 27.82 -18.71
CA LEU A 534 -4.34 27.67 -19.36
C LEU A 534 -4.09 28.72 -20.44
N GLU A 535 -5.12 29.05 -21.20
CA GLU A 535 -5.07 30.04 -22.27
C GLU A 535 -5.30 31.47 -21.79
N GLN A 536 -5.44 31.70 -20.48
CA GLN A 536 -5.72 33.01 -19.88
C GLN A 536 -7.01 33.67 -20.40
N ARG A 537 -7.99 32.86 -20.86
CA ARG A 537 -9.31 33.32 -21.29
C ARG A 537 -10.24 33.45 -20.10
N LEU A 538 -9.97 34.44 -19.26
CA LEU A 538 -10.60 34.57 -17.94
C LEU A 538 -12.11 34.88 -18.00
N ASP A 539 -12.58 35.58 -19.04
CA ASP A 539 -14.01 35.83 -19.27
C ASP A 539 -14.73 34.49 -19.56
N ASP A 540 -14.17 33.67 -20.45
CA ASP A 540 -14.70 32.35 -20.78
C ASP A 540 -14.73 31.42 -19.57
N VAL A 541 -13.72 31.48 -18.69
CA VAL A 541 -13.71 30.74 -17.43
C VAL A 541 -14.96 31.05 -16.59
N VAL A 542 -15.33 32.33 -16.47
CA VAL A 542 -16.51 32.75 -15.72
C VAL A 542 -17.79 32.27 -16.40
N ASP A 543 -17.91 32.44 -17.72
CA ASP A 543 -19.10 32.05 -18.47
C ASP A 543 -19.35 30.54 -18.43
N ILE A 544 -18.30 29.74 -18.66
CA ILE A 544 -18.36 28.28 -18.60
C ILE A 544 -18.69 27.81 -17.18
N TYR A 545 -18.11 28.42 -16.15
CA TYR A 545 -18.42 28.09 -14.76
C TYR A 545 -19.87 28.44 -14.37
N GLN A 546 -20.40 29.57 -14.87
CA GLN A 546 -21.81 29.91 -14.68
C GLN A 546 -22.73 28.90 -15.39
N ALA A 547 -22.39 28.48 -16.61
CA ALA A 547 -23.12 27.43 -17.32
C ALA A 547 -23.09 26.09 -16.55
N LEU A 548 -21.94 25.71 -15.99
CA LEU A 548 -21.81 24.55 -15.12
C LEU A 548 -22.74 24.65 -13.90
N ARG A 549 -22.79 25.80 -13.22
CA ARG A 549 -23.72 26.01 -12.08
C ARG A 549 -25.18 25.88 -12.50
N LYS A 550 -25.57 26.44 -13.65
CA LYS A 550 -26.93 26.34 -14.20
C LYS A 550 -27.30 24.90 -14.56
N SER A 551 -26.33 24.07 -14.98
CA SER A 551 -26.54 22.65 -15.30
C SER A 551 -26.89 21.78 -14.09
N LYS A 552 -26.76 22.31 -12.86
CA LYS A 552 -26.97 21.59 -11.57
C LYS A 552 -26.09 20.35 -11.38
N ARG A 553 -25.02 20.19 -12.19
CA ARG A 553 -24.02 19.14 -11.96
C ARG A 553 -23.21 19.45 -10.69
N ARG A 554 -22.74 18.40 -10.03
CA ARG A 554 -21.89 18.54 -8.84
C ARG A 554 -20.58 19.22 -9.24
N ILE A 555 -20.24 20.29 -8.55
CA ILE A 555 -18.97 21.01 -8.71
C ILE A 555 -18.02 20.51 -7.63
N GLY A 556 -16.85 20.00 -8.04
CA GLY A 556 -15.80 19.60 -7.11
C GLY A 556 -15.16 20.84 -6.45
N PRO A 557 -14.78 20.77 -5.16
CA PRO A 557 -14.15 21.89 -4.48
C PRO A 557 -12.87 22.36 -5.19
N ASP A 558 -12.06 21.44 -5.71
CA ASP A 558 -10.80 21.75 -6.39
C ASP A 558 -11.01 22.60 -7.66
N LEU A 559 -12.06 22.31 -8.43
CA LEU A 559 -12.41 23.09 -9.63
C LEU A 559 -12.87 24.51 -9.24
N ALA A 560 -13.74 24.61 -8.24
CA ALA A 560 -14.22 25.91 -7.75
C ALA A 560 -13.06 26.78 -7.21
N GLU A 561 -12.12 26.18 -6.47
CA GLU A 561 -10.92 26.86 -6.00
C GLU A 561 -10.03 27.32 -7.15
N ALA A 562 -9.79 26.46 -8.15
CA ALA A 562 -8.97 26.79 -9.32
C ALA A 562 -9.58 27.97 -10.12
N VAL A 563 -10.90 27.97 -10.33
CA VAL A 563 -11.63 29.08 -10.98
C VAL A 563 -11.46 30.38 -10.19
N ALA A 564 -11.76 30.34 -8.89
CA ALA A 564 -11.68 31.52 -8.02
C ALA A 564 -10.25 32.09 -7.98
N ALA A 565 -9.23 31.24 -7.91
CA ALA A 565 -7.84 31.68 -7.95
C ALA A 565 -7.50 32.37 -9.28
N ALA A 566 -7.89 31.76 -10.40
CA ALA A 566 -7.60 32.26 -11.74
C ALA A 566 -8.24 33.63 -12.03
N VAL A 567 -9.50 33.83 -11.60
CA VAL A 567 -10.28 35.02 -11.95
C VAL A 567 -10.31 36.09 -10.86
N SER A 568 -9.66 35.86 -9.70
CA SER A 568 -9.66 36.76 -8.53
C SER A 568 -9.32 38.22 -8.82
N LYS A 569 -8.42 38.47 -9.78
CA LYS A 569 -7.97 39.82 -10.13
C LYS A 569 -8.89 40.53 -11.13
N THR A 570 -9.44 39.78 -12.10
CA THR A 570 -10.22 40.34 -13.22
C THR A 570 -11.73 40.32 -12.94
N HIS A 571 -12.21 39.31 -12.20
CA HIS A 571 -13.62 39.10 -11.87
C HIS A 571 -13.80 38.93 -10.35
N PRO A 572 -13.62 40.02 -9.58
CA PRO A 572 -13.71 40.00 -8.13
C PRO A 572 -15.09 39.53 -7.64
N ASP A 573 -16.17 39.95 -8.29
CA ASP A 573 -17.54 39.57 -7.90
C ASP A 573 -17.83 38.08 -8.11
N ALA A 574 -17.40 37.51 -9.24
CA ALA A 574 -17.53 36.08 -9.50
C ALA A 574 -16.73 35.25 -8.47
N THR A 575 -15.55 35.73 -8.10
CA THR A 575 -14.68 35.11 -7.09
C THR A 575 -15.33 35.11 -5.70
N LEU A 576 -15.91 36.24 -5.30
CA LEU A 576 -16.62 36.37 -4.03
C LEU A 576 -17.82 35.41 -3.96
N ASP A 577 -18.57 35.26 -5.05
CA ASP A 577 -19.72 34.34 -5.09
C ASP A 577 -19.30 32.85 -5.01
N ILE A 578 -18.18 32.49 -5.64
CA ILE A 578 -17.59 31.16 -5.52
C ILE A 578 -17.17 30.88 -4.07
N TRP A 579 -16.39 31.77 -3.47
CA TRP A 579 -15.95 31.62 -2.08
C TRP A 579 -17.12 31.59 -1.10
N ARG A 580 -18.16 32.39 -1.32
CA ARG A 580 -19.39 32.33 -0.52
C ARG A 580 -20.04 30.94 -0.58
N THR A 581 -20.16 30.36 -1.77
CA THR A 581 -20.72 29.01 -1.94
C THR A 581 -19.86 27.96 -1.21
N LEU A 582 -18.53 28.06 -1.28
CA LEU A 582 -17.61 27.17 -0.56
C LEU A 582 -17.74 27.32 0.97
N VAL A 583 -17.87 28.55 1.47
CA VAL A 583 -18.11 28.83 2.89
C VAL A 583 -19.41 28.19 3.36
N GLU A 584 -20.52 28.39 2.63
CA GLU A 584 -21.82 27.82 2.99
C GLU A 584 -21.79 26.28 2.99
N ASN A 585 -21.13 25.66 2.00
CA ASN A 585 -20.93 24.21 1.94
C ASN A 585 -20.12 23.67 3.12
N GLN A 586 -19.04 24.36 3.52
CA GLN A 586 -18.22 23.96 4.67
C GLN A 586 -18.98 24.13 6.00
N ILE A 587 -19.74 25.22 6.16
CA ILE A 587 -20.58 25.42 7.35
C ILE A 587 -21.67 24.35 7.47
N GLY A 588 -22.24 23.93 6.33
CA GLY A 588 -23.26 22.89 6.23
C GLY A 588 -22.82 21.52 6.77
N GLN A 589 -21.52 21.21 6.78
CA GLN A 589 -21.01 19.92 7.27
C GLN A 589 -21.07 19.75 8.80
N VAL A 590 -21.26 20.84 9.56
CA VAL A 590 -21.39 20.84 11.03
C VAL A 590 -20.22 20.17 11.76
N LYS A 591 -18.99 20.32 11.25
CA LYS A 591 -17.76 19.76 11.84
C LYS A 591 -16.76 20.87 12.17
N PRO A 592 -16.01 20.80 13.30
CA PRO A 592 -15.03 21.83 13.66
C PRO A 592 -13.97 22.09 12.58
N LYS A 593 -13.45 21.03 11.96
CA LYS A 593 -12.47 21.12 10.86
C LYS A 593 -13.03 21.86 9.64
N ALA A 594 -14.32 21.68 9.34
CA ALA A 594 -14.98 22.36 8.23
C ALA A 594 -15.16 23.86 8.50
N TYR A 595 -15.43 24.26 9.76
CA TYR A 595 -15.47 25.69 10.12
C TYR A 595 -14.11 26.38 9.96
N GLN A 596 -13.01 25.69 10.26
CA GLN A 596 -11.66 26.22 10.01
C GLN A 596 -11.40 26.41 8.50
N ALA A 597 -11.85 25.46 7.66
CA ALA A 597 -11.78 25.60 6.21
C ALA A 597 -12.63 26.79 5.71
N ALA A 598 -13.83 26.99 6.26
CA ALA A 598 -14.67 28.15 5.97
C ALA A 598 -13.96 29.48 6.33
N ALA A 599 -13.27 29.51 7.47
CA ALA A 599 -12.50 30.68 7.92
C ALA A 599 -11.40 31.09 6.93
N ARG A 600 -10.79 30.11 6.23
CA ARG A 600 -9.78 30.39 5.19
C ARG A 600 -10.37 31.23 4.06
N TYR A 601 -11.51 30.80 3.49
CA TYR A 601 -12.16 31.56 2.41
C TYR A 601 -12.70 32.90 2.90
N LEU A 602 -13.23 32.98 4.13
CA LEU A 602 -13.69 34.25 4.72
C LEU A 602 -12.57 35.29 4.84
N ARG A 603 -11.35 34.88 5.20
CA ARG A 603 -10.18 35.77 5.20
C ARG A 603 -9.86 36.28 3.79
N MET A 604 -9.86 35.38 2.80
CA MET A 604 -9.61 35.75 1.39
C MET A 604 -10.70 36.71 0.86
N MET A 605 -11.97 36.47 1.19
CA MET A 605 -13.09 37.35 0.85
C MET A 605 -12.89 38.74 1.45
N ARG A 606 -12.52 38.83 2.73
CA ARG A 606 -12.26 40.10 3.43
C ARG A 606 -11.17 40.91 2.73
N ASP A 607 -10.06 40.27 2.37
CA ASP A 607 -8.96 40.93 1.68
C ASP A 607 -9.38 41.43 0.29
N LEU A 608 -10.22 40.67 -0.42
CA LEU A 608 -10.75 41.07 -1.73
C LEU A 608 -11.74 42.24 -1.60
N TYR A 609 -12.66 42.20 -0.63
CA TYR A 609 -13.56 43.34 -0.32
C TYR A 609 -12.77 44.59 0.09
N ALA A 610 -11.69 44.44 0.85
CA ALA A 610 -10.82 45.55 1.26
C ALA A 610 -10.14 46.20 0.04
N ARG A 611 -9.57 45.40 -0.86
CA ARG A 611 -8.94 45.89 -2.11
C ARG A 611 -9.93 46.63 -2.99
N GLN A 612 -11.19 46.19 -3.02
CA GLN A 612 -12.27 46.83 -3.77
C GLN A 612 -12.96 47.98 -3.02
N ARG A 613 -12.49 48.36 -1.82
CA ARG A 613 -13.07 49.40 -0.95
C ARG A 613 -14.55 49.15 -0.56
N ARG A 614 -14.95 47.87 -0.48
CA ARG A 614 -16.32 47.41 -0.21
C ARG A 614 -16.45 46.75 1.18
N LEU A 615 -15.78 47.31 2.19
CA LEU A 615 -15.79 46.77 3.56
C LEU A 615 -17.17 46.83 4.25
N SER A 616 -18.08 47.70 3.80
CA SER A 616 -19.47 47.72 4.27
C SER A 616 -20.21 46.43 3.92
N GLU A 617 -20.06 45.93 2.69
CA GLU A 617 -20.66 44.67 2.24
C GLU A 617 -20.06 43.46 2.96
N TRP A 618 -18.75 43.50 3.26
CA TRP A 618 -18.10 42.50 4.10
C TRP A 618 -18.75 42.40 5.49
N ARG A 619 -19.01 43.55 6.14
CA ARG A 619 -19.67 43.57 7.46
C ARG A 619 -21.08 43.01 7.39
N GLN A 620 -21.85 43.40 6.36
CA GLN A 620 -23.19 42.87 6.13
C GLN A 620 -23.18 41.35 5.92
N LEU A 621 -22.22 40.81 5.16
CA LEU A 621 -22.07 39.37 4.98
C LEU A 621 -21.80 38.63 6.30
N LEU A 622 -20.94 39.18 7.17
CA LEU A 622 -20.68 38.58 8.48
C LEU A 622 -21.93 38.61 9.38
N ASP A 623 -22.69 39.70 9.36
CA ASP A 623 -23.92 39.82 10.15
C ASP A 623 -24.99 38.82 9.67
N ASP A 624 -25.16 38.67 8.36
CA ASP A 624 -26.04 37.65 7.77
C ASP A 624 -25.64 36.22 8.18
N LEU A 625 -24.33 35.93 8.22
CA LEU A 625 -23.81 34.61 8.64
C LEU A 625 -24.05 34.37 10.13
N ARG A 626 -23.92 35.40 10.98
CA ARG A 626 -24.22 35.32 12.43
C ARG A 626 -25.70 35.03 12.65
N GLU A 627 -26.58 35.75 11.96
CA GLU A 627 -28.02 35.57 12.11
C GLU A 627 -28.47 34.18 11.68
N ARG A 628 -28.04 33.72 10.49
CA ARG A 628 -28.39 32.40 9.92
C ARG A 628 -27.83 31.23 10.72
N HIS A 629 -26.68 31.39 11.38
CA HIS A 629 -25.99 30.30 12.04
C HIS A 629 -25.80 30.45 13.55
N LYS A 630 -26.58 31.32 14.23
CA LYS A 630 -26.48 31.61 15.67
C LYS A 630 -26.39 30.40 16.62
N ALA A 631 -26.96 29.26 16.23
CA ALA A 631 -26.91 28.03 17.02
C ALA A 631 -25.55 27.30 16.98
N LYS A 632 -24.68 27.61 16.01
CA LYS A 632 -23.39 26.94 15.78
C LYS A 632 -22.26 27.66 16.56
N ARG A 633 -22.17 27.43 17.87
CA ARG A 633 -21.23 28.13 18.79
C ARG A 633 -19.77 28.19 18.30
N ARG A 634 -19.21 27.05 17.87
CA ARG A 634 -17.82 26.97 17.34
C ARG A 634 -17.61 27.79 16.06
N LEU A 635 -18.64 27.96 15.23
CA LEU A 635 -18.56 28.83 14.05
C LEU A 635 -18.58 30.31 14.45
N MET A 636 -19.38 30.69 15.47
CA MET A 636 -19.40 32.06 15.99
C MET A 636 -18.02 32.45 16.54
N GLU A 637 -17.37 31.57 17.30
CA GLU A 637 -16.00 31.79 17.79
C GLU A 637 -14.99 32.04 16.65
N ILE A 638 -15.16 31.35 15.52
CA ILE A 638 -14.31 31.52 14.33
C ILE A 638 -14.57 32.87 13.65
N ILE A 639 -15.84 33.26 13.50
CA ILE A 639 -16.24 34.56 12.93
C ILE A 639 -15.71 35.71 13.81
N ASP A 640 -15.81 35.57 15.13
CA ASP A 640 -15.36 36.59 16.09
C ASP A 640 -13.83 36.78 16.07
N ARG A 641 -13.07 35.76 15.66
CA ARG A 641 -11.60 35.83 15.47
C ARG A 641 -11.17 36.43 14.13
N LEU A 642 -12.09 36.66 13.19
CA LEU A 642 -11.75 37.32 11.93
C LEU A 642 -11.51 38.83 12.16
N PRO A 643 -10.60 39.48 11.40
CA PRO A 643 -10.43 40.93 11.46
C PRO A 643 -11.74 41.62 11.07
N ASP A 644 -12.13 42.66 11.82
CA ASP A 644 -13.44 43.33 11.72
C ASP A 644 -14.65 42.43 12.12
N GLY A 645 -14.38 41.28 12.75
CA GLY A 645 -15.37 40.32 13.28
C GLY A 645 -15.80 40.57 14.73
N GLY A 646 -15.22 41.56 15.41
CA GLY A 646 -15.72 42.01 16.71
C GLY A 646 -17.06 42.72 16.54
N ARG A 647 -18.02 42.48 17.45
CA ARG A 647 -19.24 43.29 17.52
C ARG A 647 -18.79 44.75 17.60
N GLY A 648 -19.12 45.54 16.57
CA GLY A 648 -19.04 46.98 16.70
C GLY A 648 -19.86 47.35 17.93
N ARG A 649 -19.18 47.77 19.00
CA ARG A 649 -19.82 48.60 20.00
C ARG A 649 -20.12 49.90 19.26
N SER A 650 -21.36 50.06 18.83
CA SER A 650 -21.97 51.37 18.74
C SER A 650 -21.90 51.98 20.13
N GLY A 651 -20.95 52.90 20.30
CA GLY A 651 -20.68 53.69 21.49
C GLY A 651 -19.78 54.83 21.08
#